data_AF-D6MYN8-F1
#
_entry.id   AF-D6MYN8-F1
#
_cell.length_a   1.000
_cell.length_b   1.000
_cell.length_c   1.000
_cell.angle_alpha   90.00
_cell.angle_beta   90.00
_cell.angle_gamma   90.00
#
_symmetry.space_group_name_H-M   'P 1'
#
loop_
_entity.id
_entity.type
_entity.pdbx_description
1 polymer ?
#
loop_
_entity_poly.entity_id
_entity_poly.type
_entity_poly.pdbx_seq_one_letter_code
_entity_poly.pdbx_strand_id
1 'polypeptide(L)'
;MISRAPDGEGPHDDRVAVVGMGVAVPGACDPEELWKLLCGDRPVFDEPSDRFRLDSFWSADPAAEDRGYVRTSGFLHDFRPHPALAAEIAAGTLSAAAQNPVWLRHCLLQARDTVTARSTDRYAYHVGTSALVGQRTDEAVLAECVPRAVAERLHRDEPARMAEAEARLRALLRSHHGYGAEEPRDTLPDRVVRAAAAGLLPDDCEFSVVDAACSSSLYAIGLGVASLLAGACDIAYCGGVSGVTPRYNVTFSKLHGLSPSGDVRAFDDDADGTLFSDGAGVVALKRLDRAVEDGDPVFGVLVGFGGSSDGRGTAIYAPNPVGQRRCLDRARQASGLTADDVDWVIAHGTGTAVGDAVELRTLAAATDPGSVWCGSNKSLLGHTGWSSGVVSVVQALTALRQGTIPAQRRFTGPGLTAQTGDRVRIPSADVPWHAGGRRSRTAGVSAFGFGGTNAHLLITDREPVRTGPRPARTGPDPVVVLAWTAHLPGDPGPEATERLLREGRIPGPRTFGPRYPAPPFPDVRLPPPTVRSTDAGQLMALRVAGLFAAEHGELWAPVRATTGVFAAATGPPPSSMDHLVRCHAADVHRILDEPDRTAFTEWLADLRATTPATTKDTLPGLLPNIIPARIANRYDLGGPTMLVDTGTTSGLTAVHTAVRQLAAGAVDMALVLGVSATGRPEFARFMGVAAERIAEGAFLLALSRESVALAHGLTPLVRLRTDWTGSPQASADAVPGGPGAAEDTFLGADGVLAVIRALHSTASGVTVGPADGEPGPVITLSPADGSPLRQTRTSR
;
A
#
# COMPACT_ATOMS: atom_id res chain seq x y z
N MET A 1 37.61 -30.55 17.59
CA MET A 1 36.78 -30.66 18.81
C MET A 1 37.21 -29.59 19.78
N ILE A 2 36.46 -28.49 19.85
CA ILE A 2 36.59 -27.46 20.90
C ILE A 2 35.21 -27.38 21.54
N SER A 3 35.17 -27.59 22.86
CA SER A 3 33.98 -27.65 23.69
C SER A 3 33.23 -26.32 23.73
N ARG A 4 31.91 -26.36 23.55
CA ARG A 4 30.99 -25.23 23.76
C ARG A 4 30.51 -25.30 25.21
N ALA A 5 30.76 -24.25 25.98
CA ALA A 5 30.11 -24.06 27.28
C ALA A 5 28.59 -23.82 27.07
N PRO A 6 27.72 -24.30 27.98
CA PRO A 6 26.30 -23.97 27.95
C PRO A 6 26.04 -22.62 28.63
N ASP A 7 24.97 -21.97 28.18
CA ASP A 7 24.30 -20.76 28.70
C ASP A 7 24.90 -19.38 28.34
N GLY A 8 24.18 -18.73 27.42
CA GLY A 8 24.33 -17.35 26.96
C GLY A 8 23.83 -17.23 25.52
N GLU A 9 22.62 -16.70 25.30
CA GLU A 9 22.13 -16.33 23.97
C GLU A 9 23.23 -15.54 23.24
N GLY A 10 23.80 -16.13 22.18
CA GLY A 10 24.78 -15.45 21.35
C GLY A 10 24.18 -14.19 20.72
N PRO A 11 25.00 -13.22 20.27
CA PRO A 11 24.48 -12.03 19.61
C PRO A 11 23.64 -12.46 18.40
N HIS A 12 22.32 -12.24 18.50
CA HIS A 12 21.40 -12.53 17.42
C HIS A 12 21.84 -11.79 16.15
N ASP A 13 21.94 -12.53 15.06
CA ASP A 13 22.20 -11.98 13.74
C ASP A 13 21.02 -11.08 13.30
N ASP A 14 21.29 -9.79 13.08
CA ASP A 14 20.33 -8.81 12.57
C ASP A 14 20.28 -8.75 11.02
N ARG A 15 20.84 -9.73 10.32
CA ARG A 15 20.90 -9.80 8.85
C ARG A 15 19.73 -10.61 8.31
N VAL A 16 19.14 -10.16 7.19
CA VAL A 16 18.06 -10.85 6.50
C VAL A 16 18.50 -11.25 5.10
N ALA A 17 18.37 -12.53 4.76
CA ALA A 17 18.66 -13.10 3.45
C ALA A 17 17.39 -13.23 2.62
N VAL A 18 17.51 -13.01 1.31
CA VAL A 18 16.49 -13.44 0.34
C VAL A 18 16.81 -14.89 -0.06
N VAL A 19 15.91 -15.81 0.27
CA VAL A 19 16.06 -17.26 0.09
C VAL A 19 15.18 -17.86 -1.00
N GLY A 20 14.31 -17.05 -1.59
CA GLY A 20 13.44 -17.42 -2.70
C GLY A 20 12.86 -16.18 -3.38
N MET A 21 12.49 -16.29 -4.66
CA MET A 21 11.90 -15.20 -5.42
C MET A 21 11.03 -15.72 -6.56
N GLY A 22 9.94 -15.01 -6.84
CA GLY A 22 9.01 -15.26 -7.94
C GLY A 22 8.52 -13.96 -8.57
N VAL A 23 8.22 -13.99 -9.86
CA VAL A 23 7.79 -12.81 -10.62
C VAL A 23 6.92 -13.21 -11.81
N ALA A 24 5.91 -12.38 -12.09
CA ALA A 24 5.12 -12.44 -13.31
C ALA A 24 4.91 -11.01 -13.83
N VAL A 25 5.45 -10.74 -15.02
CA VAL A 25 5.31 -9.48 -15.75
C VAL A 25 5.14 -9.77 -17.24
N PRO A 26 4.65 -8.83 -18.07
CA PRO A 26 4.54 -9.07 -19.50
C PRO A 26 5.88 -9.54 -20.08
N GLY A 27 5.85 -10.65 -20.83
CA GLY A 27 7.06 -11.26 -21.41
C GLY A 27 7.90 -12.14 -20.47
N ALA A 28 7.59 -12.24 -19.17
CA ALA A 28 8.34 -13.09 -18.23
C ALA A 28 7.47 -13.64 -17.09
N CYS A 29 7.48 -14.97 -16.93
CA CYS A 29 6.77 -15.67 -15.85
C CYS A 29 7.73 -16.29 -14.82
N ASP A 30 9.01 -15.94 -14.83
CA ASP A 30 9.97 -16.32 -13.80
C ASP A 30 11.19 -15.35 -13.77
N PRO A 31 12.04 -15.41 -12.73
CA PRO A 31 13.21 -14.53 -12.62
C PRO A 31 14.24 -14.66 -13.75
N GLU A 32 14.36 -15.82 -14.40
CA GLU A 32 15.31 -16.04 -15.49
C GLU A 32 14.81 -15.47 -16.81
N GLU A 33 13.53 -15.64 -17.10
CA GLU A 33 12.84 -14.97 -18.20
C GLU A 33 12.88 -13.45 -18.03
N LEU A 34 12.67 -12.95 -16.82
CA LEU A 34 12.78 -11.52 -16.52
C LEU A 34 14.19 -11.01 -16.85
N TRP A 35 15.23 -11.75 -16.45
CA TRP A 35 16.60 -11.37 -16.77
C TRP A 35 16.87 -11.33 -18.28
N LYS A 36 16.41 -12.35 -19.03
CA LYS A 36 16.54 -12.38 -20.49
C LYS A 36 15.83 -11.19 -21.14
N LEU A 37 14.64 -10.85 -20.65
CA LEU A 37 13.87 -9.69 -21.11
C LEU A 37 14.63 -8.38 -20.85
N LEU A 38 15.20 -8.21 -19.65
CA LEU A 38 15.95 -7.01 -19.26
C LEU A 38 17.29 -6.84 -19.98
N CYS A 39 17.89 -7.94 -20.45
CA CYS A 39 19.06 -7.92 -21.32
C CYS A 39 18.71 -7.72 -22.81
N GLY A 40 17.44 -7.79 -23.18
CA GLY A 40 16.96 -7.51 -24.53
C GLY A 40 16.72 -6.03 -24.78
N ASP A 41 16.17 -5.70 -25.97
CA ASP A 41 15.89 -4.31 -26.38
C ASP A 41 14.40 -4.02 -26.62
N ARG A 42 13.56 -5.06 -26.63
CA ARG A 42 12.15 -4.93 -26.99
C ARG A 42 11.30 -4.66 -25.74
N PRO A 43 10.62 -3.50 -25.65
CA PRO A 43 9.65 -3.24 -24.58
C PRO A 43 8.37 -4.06 -24.79
N VAL A 44 7.59 -4.17 -23.72
CA VAL A 44 6.43 -5.07 -23.63
C VAL A 44 5.08 -4.36 -23.81
N PHE A 45 5.08 -3.16 -24.39
CA PHE A 45 3.87 -2.35 -24.58
C PHE A 45 3.05 -2.82 -25.77
N ASP A 46 1.77 -3.06 -25.55
CA ASP A 46 0.80 -3.42 -26.59
C ASP A 46 -0.58 -2.82 -26.28
N GLU A 47 -1.49 -2.85 -27.25
CA GLU A 47 -2.91 -2.54 -27.05
C GLU A 47 -3.57 -3.60 -26.14
N PRO A 48 -4.66 -3.26 -25.43
CA PRO A 48 -5.30 -4.17 -24.46
C PRO A 48 -5.85 -5.48 -25.03
N SER A 49 -5.94 -5.63 -26.36
CA SER A 49 -6.51 -6.82 -27.02
C SER A 49 -7.90 -7.17 -26.45
N ASP A 50 -8.06 -8.35 -25.85
CA ASP A 50 -9.28 -8.88 -25.25
C ASP A 50 -9.54 -8.39 -23.82
N ARG A 51 -8.59 -7.69 -23.17
CA ARG A 51 -8.71 -7.21 -21.78
C ARG A 51 -9.88 -6.24 -21.63
N PHE A 52 -10.01 -5.30 -22.57
CA PHE A 52 -11.11 -4.35 -22.66
C PHE A 52 -11.14 -3.64 -24.02
N ARG A 53 -12.29 -3.10 -24.40
CA ARG A 53 -12.46 -2.38 -25.67
C ARG A 53 -11.82 -0.98 -25.62
N LEU A 54 -10.68 -0.79 -26.27
CA LEU A 54 -9.93 0.48 -26.23
C LEU A 54 -10.77 1.70 -26.64
N ASP A 55 -11.60 1.60 -27.67
CA ASP A 55 -12.46 2.70 -28.16
C ASP A 55 -13.51 3.18 -27.13
N SER A 56 -13.76 2.41 -26.07
CA SER A 56 -14.59 2.84 -24.94
C SER A 56 -13.90 3.87 -24.05
N PHE A 57 -12.57 3.90 -24.05
CA PHE A 57 -11.77 4.62 -23.07
C PHE A 57 -10.76 5.58 -23.70
N TRP A 58 -10.44 5.42 -24.98
CA TRP A 58 -9.44 6.23 -25.67
C TRP A 58 -10.07 7.39 -26.47
N SER A 59 -9.33 8.49 -26.57
CA SER A 59 -9.60 9.63 -27.46
C SER A 59 -8.29 10.25 -27.93
N ALA A 60 -8.23 10.63 -29.21
CA ALA A 60 -7.13 11.41 -29.75
C ALA A 60 -7.06 12.84 -29.16
N ASP A 61 -8.20 13.37 -28.70
CA ASP A 61 -8.26 14.62 -27.95
C ASP A 61 -7.94 14.37 -26.46
N PRO A 62 -6.80 14.84 -25.93
CA PRO A 62 -6.44 14.67 -24.52
C PRO A 62 -7.42 15.34 -23.55
N ALA A 63 -8.16 16.35 -24.02
CA ALA A 63 -9.15 17.08 -23.23
C ALA A 63 -10.51 16.36 -23.15
N ALA A 64 -10.73 15.32 -23.97
CA ALA A 64 -11.99 14.58 -23.98
C ALA A 64 -12.35 14.04 -22.59
N GLU A 65 -13.52 14.40 -22.09
CA GLU A 65 -13.98 14.02 -20.75
C GLU A 65 -14.05 12.49 -20.58
N ASP A 66 -13.59 11.99 -19.44
CA ASP A 66 -13.62 10.56 -19.08
C ASP A 66 -12.98 9.63 -20.14
N ARG A 67 -11.98 10.13 -20.87
CA ARG A 67 -11.13 9.40 -21.83
C ARG A 67 -9.64 9.58 -21.56
N GLY A 68 -8.85 8.55 -21.85
CA GLY A 68 -7.40 8.60 -21.88
C GLY A 68 -6.88 8.84 -23.30
N TYR A 69 -5.60 9.20 -23.41
CA TYR A 69 -4.95 9.45 -24.71
C TYR A 69 -3.95 8.37 -25.12
N VAL A 70 -3.59 7.45 -24.22
CA VAL A 70 -2.68 6.34 -24.54
C VAL A 70 -3.44 5.11 -25.04
N ARG A 71 -2.82 4.41 -26.00
CA ARG A 71 -3.37 3.19 -26.60
C ARG A 71 -2.73 1.93 -26.03
N THR A 72 -1.49 2.03 -25.58
CA THR A 72 -0.66 0.89 -25.18
C THR A 72 -0.38 0.88 -23.68
N SER A 73 -0.14 -0.31 -23.13
CA SER A 73 0.31 -0.57 -21.76
C SER A 73 0.99 -1.94 -21.74
N GLY A 74 1.61 -2.33 -20.62
CA GLY A 74 2.15 -3.69 -20.49
C GLY A 74 1.08 -4.66 -19.99
N PHE A 75 0.68 -5.63 -20.81
CA PHE A 75 -0.38 -6.61 -20.47
C PHE A 75 0.16 -8.03 -20.39
N LEU A 76 -0.30 -8.78 -19.39
CA LEU A 76 0.15 -10.16 -19.15
C LEU A 76 -0.64 -11.19 -19.98
N HIS A 77 -0.51 -11.17 -21.31
CA HIS A 77 -1.27 -12.06 -22.22
C HIS A 77 -0.80 -13.53 -22.18
N ASP A 78 0.51 -13.79 -22.25
CA ASP A 78 1.07 -15.15 -22.40
C ASP A 78 1.49 -15.77 -21.05
N PHE A 79 0.64 -15.63 -20.03
CA PHE A 79 0.95 -16.09 -18.69
C PHE A 79 1.06 -17.62 -18.61
N ARG A 80 2.21 -18.10 -18.15
CA ARG A 80 2.48 -19.52 -17.89
C ARG A 80 2.51 -19.78 -16.38
N PRO A 81 1.43 -20.35 -15.79
CA PRO A 81 1.36 -20.57 -14.36
C PRO A 81 2.40 -21.59 -13.89
N HIS A 82 2.72 -21.52 -12.59
CA HIS A 82 3.55 -22.51 -11.92
C HIS A 82 2.86 -23.88 -12.01
N PRO A 83 3.55 -25.02 -12.16
CA PRO A 83 2.91 -26.32 -12.36
C PRO A 83 1.84 -26.67 -11.30
N ALA A 84 2.09 -26.36 -10.03
CA ALA A 84 1.11 -26.56 -8.97
C ALA A 84 -0.14 -25.68 -9.14
N LEU A 85 0.03 -24.42 -9.56
CA LEU A 85 -1.07 -23.52 -9.85
C LEU A 85 -1.86 -23.96 -11.09
N ALA A 86 -1.17 -24.46 -12.12
CA ALA A 86 -1.82 -25.01 -13.30
C ALA A 86 -2.74 -26.19 -12.92
N ALA A 87 -2.29 -27.04 -11.99
CA ALA A 87 -3.10 -28.14 -11.46
C ALA A 87 -4.30 -27.65 -10.65
N GLU A 88 -4.14 -26.61 -9.82
CA GLU A 88 -5.25 -26.00 -9.06
C GLU A 88 -6.29 -25.35 -9.97
N ILE A 89 -5.85 -24.67 -11.04
CA ILE A 89 -6.74 -24.09 -12.04
C ILE A 89 -7.50 -25.20 -12.78
N ALA A 90 -6.81 -26.26 -13.19
CA ALA A 90 -7.43 -27.40 -13.85
C ALA A 90 -8.44 -28.14 -12.95
N ALA A 91 -8.19 -28.17 -11.63
CA ALA A 91 -9.09 -28.73 -10.63
C ALA A 91 -10.26 -27.80 -10.25
N GLY A 92 -10.24 -26.54 -10.70
CA GLY A 92 -11.25 -25.54 -10.37
C GLY A 92 -11.13 -24.96 -8.96
N THR A 93 -10.05 -25.24 -8.23
CA THR A 93 -9.81 -24.72 -6.87
C THR A 93 -9.54 -23.21 -6.88
N LEU A 94 -8.94 -22.70 -7.95
CA LEU A 94 -8.76 -21.28 -8.19
C LEU A 94 -9.10 -20.96 -9.65
N SER A 95 -9.98 -19.99 -9.88
CA SER A 95 -10.36 -19.58 -11.23
C SER A 95 -9.19 -18.88 -11.94
N ALA A 96 -8.90 -19.27 -13.19
CA ALA A 96 -7.94 -18.56 -14.04
C ALA A 96 -8.33 -17.09 -14.28
N ALA A 97 -9.63 -16.78 -14.26
CA ALA A 97 -10.15 -15.42 -14.38
C ALA A 97 -9.87 -14.57 -13.14
N ALA A 98 -9.33 -15.17 -12.05
CA ALA A 98 -9.08 -14.45 -10.82
C ALA A 98 -7.88 -13.48 -10.89
N GLN A 99 -7.12 -13.40 -11.99
CA GLN A 99 -6.06 -12.40 -12.25
C GLN A 99 -5.07 -12.16 -11.10
N ASN A 100 -5.17 -11.04 -10.37
CA ASN A 100 -4.23 -10.64 -9.32
C ASN A 100 -3.95 -11.78 -8.30
N PRO A 101 -4.97 -12.46 -7.73
CA PRO A 101 -4.79 -13.69 -6.96
C PRO A 101 -3.95 -14.77 -7.66
N VAL A 102 -4.19 -15.05 -8.94
CA VAL A 102 -3.47 -16.07 -9.73
C VAL A 102 -2.01 -15.67 -9.92
N TRP A 103 -1.73 -14.43 -10.30
CA TRP A 103 -0.37 -13.93 -10.50
C TRP A 103 0.42 -13.91 -9.19
N LEU A 104 -0.22 -13.45 -8.11
CA LEU A 104 0.40 -13.41 -6.79
C LEU A 104 0.66 -14.82 -6.24
N ARG A 105 -0.28 -15.75 -6.43
CA ARG A 105 -0.12 -17.16 -6.04
C ARG A 105 1.00 -17.84 -6.82
N HIS A 106 1.12 -17.57 -8.11
CA HIS A 106 2.24 -18.04 -8.93
C HIS A 106 3.59 -17.58 -8.37
N CYS A 107 3.74 -16.28 -8.09
CA CYS A 107 4.97 -15.75 -7.51
C CYS A 107 5.25 -16.33 -6.13
N LEU A 108 4.22 -16.55 -5.30
CA LEU A 108 4.37 -17.17 -3.99
C LEU A 108 4.84 -18.63 -4.10
N LEU A 109 4.30 -19.42 -5.03
CA LEU A 109 4.74 -20.79 -5.29
C LEU A 109 6.21 -20.83 -5.72
N GLN A 110 6.60 -20.01 -6.70
CA GLN A 110 8.00 -19.89 -7.12
C GLN A 110 8.94 -19.51 -5.97
N ALA A 111 8.55 -18.53 -5.15
CA ALA A 111 9.35 -18.10 -4.01
C ALA A 111 9.49 -19.19 -2.93
N ARG A 112 8.59 -20.19 -2.90
CA ARG A 112 8.62 -21.32 -1.96
C ARG A 112 9.48 -22.49 -2.43
N ASP A 113 9.72 -22.63 -3.73
CA ASP A 113 10.43 -23.79 -4.32
C ASP A 113 11.83 -24.00 -3.73
N THR A 114 12.46 -22.93 -3.24
CA THR A 114 13.82 -22.96 -2.67
C THR A 114 13.87 -22.84 -1.15
N VAL A 115 12.72 -22.80 -0.47
CA VAL A 115 12.64 -22.51 0.97
C VAL A 115 12.45 -23.79 1.77
N THR A 116 13.40 -24.07 2.66
CA THR A 116 13.29 -25.16 3.62
C THR A 116 12.41 -24.74 4.81
N ALA A 117 11.24 -25.33 4.98
CA ALA A 117 10.34 -25.02 6.10
C ALA A 117 10.40 -26.10 7.19
N ARG A 118 10.37 -25.69 8.46
CA ARG A 118 10.16 -26.55 9.64
C ARG A 118 8.69 -26.48 10.07
N SER A 119 8.20 -27.54 10.71
CA SER A 119 6.81 -27.60 11.20
C SER A 119 6.50 -26.59 12.32
N THR A 120 7.54 -26.01 12.94
CA THR A 120 7.43 -25.00 14.01
C THR A 120 7.65 -23.58 13.51
N ASP A 121 7.95 -23.38 12.22
CA ASP A 121 8.23 -22.05 11.68
C ASP A 121 6.94 -21.21 11.70
N ARG A 122 7.08 -19.96 12.14
CA ARG A 122 6.03 -18.94 12.06
C ARG A 122 6.20 -18.12 10.80
N TYR A 123 5.10 -17.70 10.22
CA TYR A 123 5.08 -17.05 8.91
C TYR A 123 4.59 -15.61 8.99
N ALA A 124 5.14 -14.77 8.13
CA ALA A 124 4.57 -13.46 7.81
C ALA A 124 4.35 -13.33 6.29
N TYR A 125 3.30 -12.62 5.90
CA TYR A 125 2.95 -12.35 4.52
C TYR A 125 2.50 -10.91 4.34
N HIS A 126 3.35 -10.10 3.71
CA HIS A 126 3.11 -8.68 3.48
C HIS A 126 3.06 -8.38 1.98
N VAL A 127 1.98 -7.77 1.49
CA VAL A 127 1.80 -7.53 0.06
C VAL A 127 1.35 -6.11 -0.24
N GLY A 128 2.03 -5.48 -1.20
CA GLY A 128 1.63 -4.20 -1.77
C GLY A 128 0.52 -4.36 -2.82
N THR A 129 -0.66 -3.79 -2.57
CA THR A 129 -1.75 -3.67 -3.56
C THR A 129 -2.78 -2.62 -3.10
N SER A 130 -3.79 -2.34 -3.92
CA SER A 130 -4.85 -1.38 -3.61
C SER A 130 -6.18 -1.82 -4.25
N ALA A 131 -7.30 -1.35 -3.70
CA ALA A 131 -8.63 -1.60 -4.27
C ALA A 131 -8.80 -0.99 -5.67
N LEU A 132 -7.88 -0.13 -6.10
CA LEU A 132 -7.96 0.59 -7.37
C LEU A 132 -7.13 -0.03 -8.50
N VAL A 133 -6.41 -1.13 -8.27
CA VAL A 133 -5.48 -1.75 -9.24
C VAL A 133 -5.85 -3.18 -9.60
N GLY A 134 -7.14 -3.49 -9.59
CA GLY A 134 -7.68 -4.78 -10.00
C GLY A 134 -8.88 -4.59 -10.92
N GLN A 135 -8.79 -5.13 -12.14
CA GLN A 135 -9.92 -5.05 -13.09
C GLN A 135 -11.15 -5.80 -12.57
N ARG A 136 -10.96 -6.89 -11.82
CA ARG A 136 -12.07 -7.62 -11.15
C ARG A 136 -12.86 -6.72 -10.19
N THR A 137 -12.16 -5.87 -9.44
CA THR A 137 -12.78 -4.93 -8.51
C THR A 137 -13.57 -3.87 -9.26
N ASP A 138 -13.00 -3.31 -10.33
CA ASP A 138 -13.70 -2.36 -11.21
C ASP A 138 -14.98 -3.01 -11.81
N GLU A 139 -14.87 -4.21 -12.38
CA GLU A 139 -16.02 -4.92 -12.97
C GLU A 139 -17.09 -5.29 -11.93
N ALA A 140 -16.68 -5.65 -10.71
CA ALA A 140 -17.61 -5.90 -9.61
C ALA A 140 -18.38 -4.63 -9.22
N VAL A 141 -17.71 -3.47 -9.15
CA VAL A 141 -18.37 -2.20 -8.85
C VAL A 141 -19.42 -1.87 -9.93
N LEU A 142 -19.10 -2.06 -11.20
CA LEU A 142 -20.07 -1.86 -12.29
C LEU A 142 -21.27 -2.78 -12.15
N ALA A 143 -21.04 -4.06 -11.83
CA ALA A 143 -22.09 -5.07 -11.65
C ALA A 143 -22.95 -4.87 -10.39
N GLU A 144 -22.50 -4.07 -9.42
CA GLU A 144 -23.32 -3.67 -8.26
C GLU A 144 -24.04 -2.33 -8.48
N CYS A 145 -23.34 -1.31 -8.99
CA CYS A 145 -23.87 0.05 -9.06
C CYS A 145 -24.85 0.24 -10.21
N VAL A 146 -24.53 -0.26 -11.42
CA VAL A 146 -25.35 0.00 -12.61
C VAL A 146 -26.71 -0.70 -12.54
N PRO A 147 -26.81 -2.01 -12.22
CA PRO A 147 -28.11 -2.70 -12.17
C PRO A 147 -29.09 -2.06 -11.20
N ARG A 148 -28.61 -1.71 -9.99
CA ARG A 148 -29.43 -1.08 -8.96
C ARG A 148 -29.95 0.28 -9.42
N ALA A 149 -29.07 1.13 -9.96
CA ALA A 149 -29.46 2.45 -10.41
C ALA A 149 -30.50 2.42 -11.56
N VAL A 150 -30.30 1.52 -12.52
CA VAL A 150 -31.21 1.36 -13.67
C VAL A 150 -32.56 0.78 -13.20
N ALA A 151 -32.53 -0.27 -12.38
CA ALA A 151 -33.74 -0.91 -11.87
C ALA A 151 -34.56 0.03 -10.97
N GLU A 152 -33.90 0.79 -10.08
CA GLU A 152 -34.56 1.78 -9.24
C GLU A 152 -35.24 2.87 -10.08
N ARG A 153 -34.65 3.28 -11.20
CA ARG A 153 -35.26 4.27 -12.09
C ARG A 153 -36.47 3.72 -12.85
N LEU A 154 -36.46 2.45 -13.26
CA LEU A 154 -37.56 1.83 -14.02
C LEU A 154 -38.71 1.32 -13.14
N HIS A 155 -38.39 0.79 -11.95
CA HIS A 155 -39.29 -0.04 -11.15
C HIS A 155 -39.32 0.33 -9.67
N ARG A 156 -39.06 1.60 -9.33
CA ARG A 156 -39.00 2.11 -7.93
C ARG A 156 -40.15 1.60 -7.05
N ASP A 157 -41.37 1.61 -7.58
CA ASP A 157 -42.59 1.27 -6.85
C ASP A 157 -42.99 -0.21 -6.99
N GLU A 158 -42.17 -1.03 -7.67
CA GLU A 158 -42.42 -2.44 -7.98
C GLU A 158 -41.25 -3.34 -7.54
N PRO A 159 -41.10 -3.65 -6.23
CA PRO A 159 -39.90 -4.32 -5.69
C PRO A 159 -39.54 -5.65 -6.35
N ALA A 160 -40.54 -6.44 -6.75
CA ALA A 160 -40.32 -7.71 -7.45
C ALA A 160 -39.71 -7.50 -8.85
N ARG A 161 -40.21 -6.52 -9.61
CA ARG A 161 -39.66 -6.18 -10.93
C ARG A 161 -38.29 -5.52 -10.83
N MET A 162 -38.07 -4.71 -9.80
CA MET A 162 -36.77 -4.13 -9.50
C MET A 162 -35.73 -5.23 -9.26
N ALA A 163 -36.03 -6.21 -8.41
CA ALA A 163 -35.13 -7.34 -8.13
C ALA A 163 -34.85 -8.20 -9.39
N GLU A 164 -35.86 -8.45 -10.21
CA GLU A 164 -35.71 -9.17 -11.49
C GLU A 164 -34.81 -8.41 -12.47
N ALA A 165 -35.03 -7.10 -12.62
CA ALA A 165 -34.21 -6.23 -13.46
C ALA A 165 -32.76 -6.15 -12.97
N GLU A 166 -32.54 -6.01 -11.66
CA GLU A 166 -31.20 -6.03 -11.08
C GLU A 166 -30.46 -7.35 -11.38
N ALA A 167 -31.12 -8.49 -11.19
CA ALA A 167 -30.53 -9.80 -11.45
C ALA A 167 -30.17 -9.98 -12.93
N ARG A 168 -31.07 -9.60 -13.85
CA ARG A 168 -30.86 -9.67 -15.30
C ARG A 168 -29.69 -8.78 -15.74
N LEU A 169 -29.67 -7.51 -15.32
CA LEU A 169 -28.63 -6.54 -15.71
C LEU A 169 -27.26 -6.90 -15.15
N ARG A 170 -27.23 -7.42 -13.92
CA ARG A 170 -26.01 -7.95 -13.31
C ARG A 170 -25.46 -9.14 -14.09
N ALA A 171 -26.31 -10.07 -14.50
CA ALA A 171 -25.90 -11.20 -15.34
C ALA A 171 -25.36 -10.72 -16.70
N LEU A 172 -26.01 -9.74 -17.33
CA LEU A 172 -25.56 -9.11 -18.57
C LEU A 172 -24.17 -8.50 -18.41
N LEU A 173 -23.97 -7.64 -17.41
CA LEU A 173 -22.67 -7.01 -17.14
C LEU A 173 -21.58 -8.04 -16.87
N ARG A 174 -21.86 -9.09 -16.07
CA ARG A 174 -20.91 -10.18 -15.83
C ARG A 174 -20.60 -11.00 -17.09
N SER A 175 -21.55 -11.17 -17.99
CA SER A 175 -21.31 -11.88 -19.25
C SER A 175 -20.44 -11.07 -20.22
N HIS A 176 -20.55 -9.75 -20.18
CA HIS A 176 -19.74 -8.83 -20.99
C HIS A 176 -18.33 -8.64 -20.40
N HIS A 177 -18.23 -8.60 -19.07
CA HIS A 177 -16.99 -8.40 -18.33
C HIS A 177 -16.39 -9.74 -17.87
N GLY A 178 -15.34 -10.19 -18.55
CA GLY A 178 -14.78 -11.54 -18.38
C GLY A 178 -14.08 -11.86 -17.06
N TYR A 179 -13.92 -10.89 -16.14
CA TYR A 179 -13.18 -11.06 -14.88
C TYR A 179 -14.03 -10.81 -13.62
N GLY A 180 -15.32 -10.49 -13.78
CA GLY A 180 -16.24 -10.22 -12.69
C GLY A 180 -16.32 -11.38 -11.68
N ALA A 181 -16.19 -11.07 -10.39
CA ALA A 181 -16.42 -12.05 -9.32
C ALA A 181 -17.92 -12.27 -9.07
N GLU A 182 -18.28 -13.48 -8.64
CA GLU A 182 -19.64 -13.75 -8.16
C GLU A 182 -19.94 -12.97 -6.88
N GLU A 183 -18.98 -12.93 -5.95
CA GLU A 183 -19.04 -12.12 -4.75
C GLU A 183 -18.06 -10.92 -4.82
N PRO A 184 -18.55 -9.68 -4.78
CA PRO A 184 -17.70 -8.48 -4.83
C PRO A 184 -16.66 -8.42 -3.72
N ARG A 185 -16.98 -8.97 -2.54
CA ARG A 185 -16.06 -9.06 -1.41
C ARG A 185 -14.75 -9.74 -1.77
N ASP A 186 -14.78 -10.76 -2.62
CA ASP A 186 -13.59 -11.53 -3.00
C ASP A 186 -12.63 -10.75 -3.90
N THR A 187 -13.05 -9.58 -4.38
CA THR A 187 -12.22 -8.67 -5.17
C THR A 187 -11.49 -7.62 -4.33
N LEU A 188 -11.76 -7.57 -3.02
CA LEU A 188 -11.11 -6.62 -2.12
C LEU A 188 -9.62 -6.98 -1.91
N PRO A 189 -8.77 -5.99 -1.60
CA PRO A 189 -7.33 -6.22 -1.45
C PRO A 189 -6.97 -7.33 -0.45
N ASP A 190 -7.60 -7.34 0.72
CA ASP A 190 -7.38 -8.37 1.75
C ASP A 190 -7.72 -9.78 1.22
N ARG A 191 -8.83 -9.91 0.49
CA ARG A 191 -9.29 -11.17 -0.09
C ARG A 191 -8.44 -11.64 -1.24
N VAL A 192 -7.97 -10.73 -2.08
CA VAL A 192 -7.02 -11.03 -3.16
C VAL A 192 -5.75 -11.68 -2.61
N VAL A 193 -5.18 -11.08 -1.56
CA VAL A 193 -3.92 -11.57 -0.99
C VAL A 193 -4.15 -12.85 -0.19
N ARG A 194 -5.25 -12.99 0.57
CA ARG A 194 -5.60 -14.24 1.26
C ARG A 194 -5.87 -15.40 0.30
N ALA A 195 -6.56 -15.15 -0.82
CA ALA A 195 -6.80 -16.15 -1.84
C ALA A 195 -5.49 -16.67 -2.45
N ALA A 196 -4.49 -15.79 -2.63
CA ALA A 196 -3.17 -16.21 -3.11
C ALA A 196 -2.44 -17.12 -2.11
N ALA A 197 -2.58 -16.87 -0.80
CA ALA A 197 -1.93 -17.66 0.26
C ALA A 197 -2.70 -18.91 0.71
N ALA A 198 -3.98 -19.05 0.36
CA ALA A 198 -4.86 -20.10 0.85
C ALA A 198 -4.27 -21.51 0.64
N GLY A 199 -4.16 -22.29 1.72
CA GLY A 199 -3.59 -23.64 1.72
C GLY A 199 -2.07 -23.72 1.51
N LEU A 200 -1.39 -22.58 1.31
CA LEU A 200 0.08 -22.50 1.17
C LEU A 200 0.75 -22.02 2.46
N LEU A 201 0.09 -21.10 3.18
CA LEU A 201 0.54 -20.55 4.46
C LEU A 201 -0.49 -20.90 5.55
N PRO A 202 -0.06 -21.05 6.81
CA PRO A 202 -0.98 -21.37 7.91
C PRO A 202 -1.90 -20.17 8.23
N ASP A 203 -3.05 -20.45 8.85
CA ASP A 203 -4.06 -19.42 9.17
C ASP A 203 -3.56 -18.39 10.20
N ASP A 204 -2.62 -18.77 11.05
CA ASP A 204 -1.99 -17.91 12.05
C ASP A 204 -0.84 -17.06 11.50
N CYS A 205 -0.56 -17.14 10.20
CA CYS A 205 0.41 -16.29 9.50
C CYS A 205 0.12 -14.81 9.76
N GLU A 206 1.15 -14.08 10.16
CA GLU A 206 1.08 -12.62 10.19
C GLU A 206 0.79 -12.10 8.78
N PHE A 207 -0.14 -11.17 8.65
CA PHE A 207 -0.64 -10.75 7.35
C PHE A 207 -0.86 -9.24 7.28
N SER A 208 -0.39 -8.59 6.22
CA SER A 208 -0.83 -7.22 5.91
C SER A 208 -0.89 -6.92 4.42
N VAL A 209 -1.85 -6.08 4.06
CA VAL A 209 -1.91 -5.44 2.74
C VAL A 209 -1.57 -3.98 2.92
N VAL A 210 -0.58 -3.50 2.17
CA VAL A 210 -0.03 -2.15 2.29
C VAL A 210 -0.28 -1.37 1.01
N ASP A 211 -0.82 -0.17 1.15
CA ASP A 211 -0.94 0.80 0.07
C ASP A 211 -0.08 2.04 0.38
N ALA A 212 1.06 2.11 -0.31
CA ALA A 212 1.99 3.23 -0.40
C ALA A 212 2.21 3.60 -1.89
N ALA A 213 1.19 3.43 -2.74
CA ALA A 213 1.30 3.57 -4.18
C ALA A 213 2.47 2.76 -4.78
N CYS A 214 3.31 3.40 -5.59
CA CYS A 214 4.41 2.77 -6.32
C CYS A 214 5.51 2.19 -5.43
N SER A 215 5.56 2.55 -4.14
CA SER A 215 6.56 2.04 -3.18
C SER A 215 6.04 0.89 -2.29
N SER A 216 4.78 0.47 -2.48
CA SER A 216 4.09 -0.52 -1.63
C SER A 216 4.86 -1.82 -1.42
N SER A 217 5.38 -2.44 -2.48
CA SER A 217 6.11 -3.70 -2.34
C SER A 217 7.45 -3.55 -1.60
N LEU A 218 8.11 -2.38 -1.65
CA LEU A 218 9.31 -2.16 -0.82
C LEU A 218 8.94 -1.97 0.65
N TYR A 219 7.84 -1.27 0.93
CA TYR A 219 7.31 -1.19 2.29
C TYR A 219 6.93 -2.58 2.83
N ALA A 220 6.30 -3.42 2.02
CA ALA A 220 5.99 -4.80 2.38
C ALA A 220 7.25 -5.61 2.73
N ILE A 221 8.33 -5.49 1.95
CA ILE A 221 9.63 -6.10 2.26
C ILE A 221 10.20 -5.54 3.57
N GLY A 222 10.15 -4.22 3.78
CA GLY A 222 10.59 -3.58 5.02
C GLY A 222 9.84 -4.08 6.26
N LEU A 223 8.53 -4.34 6.14
CA LEU A 223 7.73 -4.96 7.20
C LEU A 223 8.18 -6.38 7.48
N GLY A 224 8.40 -7.22 6.46
CA GLY A 224 8.89 -8.58 6.66
C GLY A 224 10.27 -8.64 7.32
N VAL A 225 11.17 -7.73 6.95
CA VAL A 225 12.45 -7.55 7.64
C VAL A 225 12.23 -7.21 9.11
N ALA A 226 11.34 -6.25 9.42
CA ALA A 226 11.04 -5.89 10.79
C ALA A 226 10.43 -7.08 11.58
N SER A 227 9.56 -7.87 10.97
CA SER A 227 8.94 -9.06 11.59
C SER A 227 9.96 -10.14 11.93
N LEU A 228 10.90 -10.43 11.03
CA LEU A 228 12.00 -11.37 11.27
C LEU A 228 12.94 -10.88 12.39
N LEU A 229 13.31 -9.61 12.37
CA LEU A 229 14.23 -9.03 13.35
C LEU A 229 13.61 -8.88 14.74
N ALA A 230 12.29 -8.70 14.82
CA ALA A 230 11.53 -8.74 16.06
C ALA A 230 11.34 -10.17 16.59
N GLY A 231 11.72 -11.20 15.81
CA GLY A 231 11.45 -12.59 16.14
C GLY A 231 9.96 -12.94 16.13
N ALA A 232 9.13 -12.19 15.40
CA ALA A 232 7.70 -12.43 15.27
C ALA A 232 7.40 -13.57 14.27
N CYS A 233 8.26 -13.74 13.27
CA CYS A 233 8.21 -14.85 12.33
C CYS A 233 9.61 -15.42 12.08
N ASP A 234 9.65 -16.61 11.48
CA ASP A 234 10.88 -17.31 11.08
C ASP A 234 11.06 -17.26 9.55
N ILE A 235 9.96 -17.15 8.80
CA ILE A 235 9.92 -16.98 7.35
C ILE A 235 8.95 -15.85 7.00
N ALA A 236 9.39 -14.89 6.18
CA ALA A 236 8.52 -13.83 5.68
C ALA A 236 8.43 -13.86 4.14
N TYR A 237 7.22 -13.91 3.60
CA TYR A 237 6.96 -13.70 2.17
C TYR A 237 6.53 -12.25 1.97
N CYS A 238 7.19 -11.53 1.07
CA CYS A 238 6.96 -10.10 0.86
C CYS A 238 6.86 -9.79 -0.62
N GLY A 239 5.89 -8.96 -1.02
CA GLY A 239 5.69 -8.74 -2.45
C GLY A 239 4.73 -7.63 -2.80
N GLY A 240 4.20 -7.69 -4.02
CA GLY A 240 3.16 -6.80 -4.49
C GLY A 240 2.50 -7.33 -5.76
N VAL A 241 1.30 -6.84 -6.05
CA VAL A 241 0.57 -7.15 -7.28
C VAL A 241 -0.19 -5.91 -7.76
N SER A 242 -0.23 -5.71 -9.07
CA SER A 242 -0.96 -4.62 -9.72
C SER A 242 -1.43 -5.08 -11.10
N GLY A 243 -2.66 -4.72 -11.47
CA GLY A 243 -3.18 -4.89 -12.81
C GLY A 243 -3.54 -3.53 -13.45
N VAL A 244 -3.32 -3.40 -14.75
CA VAL A 244 -3.72 -2.23 -15.53
C VAL A 244 -5.24 -2.25 -15.72
N THR A 245 -5.91 -1.14 -15.39
CA THR A 245 -7.35 -0.99 -15.61
C THR A 245 -7.66 0.25 -16.46
N PRO A 246 -8.78 0.25 -17.22
CA PRO A 246 -9.19 1.42 -18.00
C PRO A 246 -9.33 2.68 -17.16
N ARG A 247 -9.96 2.57 -15.98
CA ARG A 247 -10.14 3.69 -15.06
C ARG A 247 -8.82 4.31 -14.65
N TYR A 248 -7.82 3.49 -14.34
CA TYR A 248 -6.52 4.01 -13.92
C TYR A 248 -5.83 4.76 -15.07
N ASN A 249 -5.82 4.21 -16.29
CA ASN A 249 -5.27 4.89 -17.47
C ASN A 249 -6.02 6.20 -17.82
N VAL A 250 -7.35 6.21 -17.76
CA VAL A 250 -8.17 7.41 -18.02
C VAL A 250 -7.87 8.51 -16.99
N THR A 251 -7.90 8.16 -15.70
CA THR A 251 -7.67 9.15 -14.63
C THR A 251 -6.22 9.64 -14.60
N PHE A 252 -5.23 8.78 -14.86
CA PHE A 252 -3.83 9.19 -14.94
C PHE A 252 -3.53 10.01 -16.20
N SER A 253 -4.23 9.77 -17.32
CA SER A 253 -4.15 10.64 -18.50
C SER A 253 -4.46 12.10 -18.14
N LYS A 254 -5.39 12.35 -17.21
CA LYS A 254 -5.75 13.72 -16.80
C LYS A 254 -4.68 14.43 -15.97
N LEU A 255 -3.67 13.70 -15.50
CA LEU A 255 -2.44 14.27 -14.92
C LEU A 255 -1.40 14.66 -15.99
N HIS A 256 -1.62 14.30 -17.26
CA HIS A 256 -0.63 14.42 -18.33
C HIS A 256 0.70 13.70 -18.02
N GLY A 257 0.63 12.59 -17.28
CA GLY A 257 1.80 11.82 -16.88
C GLY A 257 2.05 10.54 -17.69
N LEU A 258 1.15 10.15 -18.59
CA LEU A 258 1.36 8.99 -19.45
C LEU A 258 2.12 9.40 -20.72
N SER A 259 2.95 8.52 -21.25
CA SER A 259 3.71 8.79 -22.46
C SER A 259 2.80 8.83 -23.70
N PRO A 260 2.67 9.98 -24.39
CA PRO A 260 1.95 10.05 -25.66
C PRO A 260 2.70 9.35 -26.80
N SER A 261 4.03 9.21 -26.74
CA SER A 261 4.82 8.47 -27.74
C SER A 261 4.61 6.96 -27.69
N GLY A 262 4.04 6.43 -26.61
CA GLY A 262 3.81 5.00 -26.44
C GLY A 262 5.08 4.22 -26.07
N ASP A 263 6.10 4.91 -25.56
CA ASP A 263 7.37 4.34 -25.08
C ASP A 263 7.70 4.86 -23.67
N VAL A 264 8.60 4.20 -22.96
CA VAL A 264 9.09 4.71 -21.66
C VAL A 264 10.59 4.94 -21.77
N ARG A 265 11.00 6.20 -21.63
CA ARG A 265 12.39 6.62 -21.88
C ARG A 265 13.04 7.17 -20.62
N ALA A 266 13.20 6.31 -19.62
CA ALA A 266 13.75 6.71 -18.32
C ALA A 266 15.14 7.36 -18.48
N PHE A 267 15.27 8.57 -17.91
CA PHE A 267 16.47 9.42 -17.91
C PHE A 267 16.90 10.00 -19.26
N ASP A 268 16.15 9.76 -20.32
CA ASP A 268 16.45 10.25 -21.67
C ASP A 268 15.90 11.67 -21.91
N ASP A 269 16.45 12.36 -22.91
CA ASP A 269 15.99 13.72 -23.27
C ASP A 269 14.57 13.73 -23.83
N ASP A 270 14.16 12.64 -24.48
CA ASP A 270 12.83 12.48 -25.05
C ASP A 270 11.84 11.84 -24.06
N ALA A 271 12.15 11.86 -22.75
CA ALA A 271 11.26 11.38 -21.69
C ALA A 271 9.96 12.21 -21.64
N ASP A 272 8.84 11.61 -22.07
CA ASP A 272 7.55 12.30 -22.24
C ASP A 272 6.42 11.73 -21.37
N GLY A 273 6.72 10.74 -20.51
CA GLY A 273 5.75 10.15 -19.59
C GLY A 273 6.04 8.69 -19.27
N THR A 274 5.09 8.08 -18.56
CA THR A 274 5.16 6.66 -18.17
C THR A 274 4.08 5.83 -18.87
N LEU A 275 4.22 4.50 -18.84
CA LEU A 275 3.17 3.56 -19.22
C LEU A 275 3.04 2.52 -18.12
N PHE A 276 1.81 2.22 -17.71
CA PHE A 276 1.57 1.20 -16.69
C PHE A 276 1.62 -0.21 -17.27
N SER A 277 1.88 -1.16 -16.38
CA SER A 277 2.08 -2.56 -16.73
C SER A 277 1.47 -3.48 -15.67
N ASP A 278 0.94 -4.62 -16.08
CA ASP A 278 0.57 -5.70 -15.17
C ASP A 278 1.84 -6.20 -14.46
N GLY A 279 1.72 -6.63 -13.21
CA GLY A 279 2.86 -7.29 -12.58
C GLY A 279 2.62 -7.76 -11.16
N ALA A 280 3.21 -8.91 -10.84
CA ALA A 280 3.28 -9.47 -9.50
C ALA A 280 4.72 -9.90 -9.17
N GLY A 281 5.08 -9.87 -7.89
CA GLY A 281 6.35 -10.42 -7.42
C GLY A 281 6.30 -10.75 -5.93
N VAL A 282 7.05 -11.77 -5.52
CA VAL A 282 7.20 -12.20 -4.12
C VAL A 282 8.65 -12.59 -3.87
N VAL A 283 9.22 -12.18 -2.75
CA VAL A 283 10.48 -12.67 -2.21
C VAL A 283 10.25 -13.37 -0.88
N ALA A 284 10.98 -14.47 -0.65
CA ALA A 284 11.01 -15.18 0.61
C ALA A 284 12.24 -14.76 1.42
N LEU A 285 12.02 -14.41 2.68
CA LEU A 285 13.02 -13.84 3.57
C LEU A 285 13.21 -14.73 4.80
N LYS A 286 14.46 -14.87 5.23
CA LYS A 286 14.86 -15.48 6.50
C LYS A 286 15.95 -14.67 7.15
N ARG A 287 16.15 -14.84 8.46
CA ARG A 287 17.41 -14.41 9.08
C ARG A 287 18.57 -15.16 8.42
N LEU A 288 19.70 -14.48 8.18
CA LEU A 288 20.80 -15.04 7.39
C LEU A 288 21.42 -16.27 8.05
N ASP A 289 21.63 -16.23 9.38
CA ASP A 289 22.07 -17.37 10.17
C ASP A 289 21.17 -18.60 9.97
N ARG A 290 19.85 -18.38 9.98
CA ARG A 290 18.85 -19.43 9.79
C ARG A 290 18.84 -19.98 8.37
N ALA A 291 18.95 -19.11 7.36
CA ALA A 291 19.05 -19.54 5.96
C ALA A 291 20.27 -20.45 5.72
N VAL A 292 21.41 -20.09 6.32
CA VAL A 292 22.64 -20.90 6.24
C VAL A 292 22.48 -22.23 6.99
N GLU A 293 21.85 -22.22 8.17
CA GLU A 293 21.56 -23.43 8.95
C GLU A 293 20.65 -24.40 8.18
N ASP A 294 19.61 -23.87 7.52
CA ASP A 294 18.66 -24.65 6.73
C ASP A 294 19.23 -25.10 5.37
N GLY A 295 20.38 -24.57 4.96
CA GLY A 295 20.98 -24.86 3.65
C GLY A 295 20.25 -24.22 2.47
N ASP A 296 19.48 -23.15 2.72
CA ASP A 296 18.76 -22.42 1.68
C ASP A 296 19.76 -21.67 0.77
N PRO A 297 19.44 -21.47 -0.52
CA PRO A 297 20.20 -20.55 -1.36
C PRO A 297 20.06 -19.12 -0.83
N VAL A 298 21.16 -18.37 -0.81
CA VAL A 298 21.14 -16.93 -0.48
C VAL A 298 21.33 -16.14 -1.77
N PHE A 299 20.24 -15.58 -2.29
CA PHE A 299 20.27 -14.76 -3.51
C PHE A 299 20.84 -13.36 -3.27
N GLY A 300 20.74 -12.88 -2.03
CA GLY A 300 21.29 -11.60 -1.58
C GLY A 300 20.92 -11.33 -0.13
N VAL A 301 21.57 -10.34 0.47
CA VAL A 301 21.34 -9.91 1.86
C VAL A 301 20.76 -8.50 1.86
N LEU A 302 19.64 -8.32 2.56
CA LEU A 302 19.01 -7.02 2.79
C LEU A 302 19.72 -6.35 3.96
N VAL A 303 20.39 -5.22 3.70
CA VAL A 303 21.26 -4.58 4.70
C VAL A 303 20.72 -3.26 5.23
N GLY A 304 19.77 -2.63 4.54
CA GLY A 304 19.17 -1.38 5.01
C GLY A 304 17.90 -1.02 4.26
N PHE A 305 16.90 -0.53 4.99
CA PHE A 305 15.65 0.00 4.44
C PHE A 305 15.42 1.41 4.98
N GLY A 306 15.00 2.32 4.10
CA GLY A 306 14.63 3.68 4.46
C GLY A 306 13.28 4.03 3.88
N GLY A 307 12.28 4.24 4.73
CA GLY A 307 10.98 4.80 4.37
C GLY A 307 10.88 6.28 4.75
N SER A 308 10.16 7.08 3.98
CA SER A 308 9.93 8.50 4.30
C SER A 308 8.71 9.08 3.60
N SER A 309 8.35 10.29 4.01
CA SER A 309 7.43 11.17 3.29
C SER A 309 8.18 12.40 2.77
N ASP A 310 7.72 12.94 1.65
CA ASP A 310 8.09 14.24 1.10
C ASP A 310 7.78 15.39 2.06
N GLY A 311 6.83 15.19 2.99
CA GLY A 311 6.36 16.25 3.88
C GLY A 311 5.65 17.35 3.09
N ARG A 312 5.84 18.60 3.49
CA ARG A 312 5.18 19.74 2.84
C ARG A 312 5.70 19.93 1.41
N GLY A 313 4.77 20.08 0.47
CA GLY A 313 5.03 20.28 -0.96
C GLY A 313 3.96 21.11 -1.64
N THR A 314 4.20 21.51 -2.89
CA THR A 314 3.32 22.39 -3.68
C THR A 314 2.10 21.68 -4.24
N ALA A 315 2.24 20.40 -4.60
CA ALA A 315 1.15 19.52 -5.02
C ALA A 315 1.41 18.11 -4.50
N ILE A 316 0.35 17.37 -4.18
CA ILE A 316 0.45 16.04 -3.56
C ILE A 316 1.08 14.98 -4.50
N TYR A 317 1.08 15.25 -5.81
CA TYR A 317 1.63 14.37 -6.84
C TYR A 317 2.99 14.81 -7.37
N ALA A 318 3.50 15.97 -6.94
CA ALA A 318 4.80 16.46 -7.37
C ALA A 318 5.90 15.84 -6.50
N PRO A 319 6.98 15.30 -7.08
CA PRO A 319 8.08 14.71 -6.32
C PRO A 319 8.86 15.77 -5.53
N ASN A 320 9.31 15.43 -4.33
CA ASN A 320 10.16 16.31 -3.52
C ASN A 320 11.55 15.70 -3.25
N PRO A 321 12.65 16.39 -3.62
CA PRO A 321 14.01 15.90 -3.35
C PRO A 321 14.32 15.70 -1.87
N VAL A 322 13.65 16.42 -0.96
CA VAL A 322 13.87 16.29 0.49
C VAL A 322 13.44 14.90 1.00
N GLY A 323 12.27 14.42 0.57
CA GLY A 323 11.78 13.09 0.95
C GLY A 323 12.64 11.99 0.33
N GLN A 324 12.95 12.10 -0.96
CA GLN A 324 13.83 11.16 -1.65
C GLN A 324 15.23 11.08 -1.00
N ARG A 325 15.82 12.22 -0.62
CA ARG A 325 17.10 12.23 0.11
C ARG A 325 16.97 11.55 1.47
N ARG A 326 15.89 11.82 2.21
CA ARG A 326 15.64 11.25 3.52
C ARG A 326 15.54 9.72 3.48
N CYS A 327 14.89 9.12 2.48
CA CYS A 327 14.85 7.65 2.40
C CYS A 327 16.22 7.04 2.06
N LEU A 328 17.01 7.67 1.18
CA LEU A 328 18.38 7.23 0.88
C LEU A 328 19.26 7.25 2.14
N ASP A 329 19.24 8.37 2.87
CA ASP A 329 20.03 8.55 4.09
C ASP A 329 19.62 7.55 5.18
N ARG A 330 18.31 7.30 5.37
CA ARG A 330 17.82 6.30 6.34
C ARG A 330 18.25 4.89 6.01
N ALA A 331 18.18 4.48 4.74
CA ALA A 331 18.62 3.16 4.33
C ALA A 331 20.12 2.95 4.61
N ARG A 332 20.93 3.96 4.29
CA ARG A 332 22.36 3.98 4.60
C ARG A 332 22.63 3.93 6.10
N GLN A 333 21.95 4.76 6.89
CA GLN A 333 22.05 4.75 8.35
C GLN A 333 21.69 3.39 8.95
N ALA A 334 20.63 2.74 8.47
CA ALA A 334 20.24 1.40 8.92
C ALA A 334 21.32 0.34 8.60
N SER A 335 22.00 0.48 7.46
CA SER A 335 23.04 -0.45 7.01
C SER A 335 24.44 -0.18 7.57
N GLY A 336 24.73 1.05 8.03
CA GLY A 336 26.08 1.51 8.33
C GLY A 336 26.97 1.70 7.09
N LEU A 337 26.38 1.76 5.89
CA LEU A 337 27.07 2.01 4.62
C LEU A 337 27.11 3.49 4.28
N THR A 338 28.11 3.87 3.48
CA THR A 338 28.25 5.21 2.91
C THR A 338 27.75 5.25 1.46
N ALA A 339 27.77 6.43 0.84
CA ALA A 339 27.43 6.55 -0.57
C ALA A 339 28.36 5.76 -1.48
N ASP A 340 29.66 5.77 -1.16
CA ASP A 340 30.70 5.08 -1.90
C ASP A 340 30.59 3.56 -1.85
N ASP A 341 29.81 3.00 -0.92
CA ASP A 341 29.60 1.55 -0.81
C ASP A 341 28.49 1.04 -1.75
N VAL A 342 27.75 1.93 -2.42
CA VAL A 342 26.64 1.60 -3.33
C VAL A 342 27.12 1.68 -4.78
N ASP A 343 27.15 0.54 -5.48
CA ASP A 343 27.68 0.48 -6.85
C ASP A 343 26.62 0.84 -7.90
N TRP A 344 25.37 0.46 -7.64
CA TRP A 344 24.27 0.60 -8.59
C TRP A 344 22.97 0.97 -7.89
N VAL A 345 22.24 1.95 -8.42
CA VAL A 345 20.88 2.26 -8.02
C VAL A 345 19.93 1.89 -9.15
N ILE A 346 19.04 0.94 -8.87
CA ILE A 346 17.82 0.75 -9.65
C ILE A 346 16.84 1.81 -9.17
N ALA A 347 16.78 2.89 -9.93
CA ALA A 347 15.99 4.06 -9.64
C ALA A 347 14.49 3.83 -9.87
N HIS A 348 13.67 4.76 -9.39
CA HIS A 348 12.25 4.78 -9.69
C HIS A 348 12.03 5.03 -11.20
N GLY A 349 12.74 6.00 -11.80
CA GLY A 349 12.97 6.19 -13.23
C GLY A 349 11.77 5.86 -14.12
N THR A 350 10.78 6.75 -14.14
CA THR A 350 9.46 6.48 -14.74
C THR A 350 9.36 6.91 -16.19
N GLY A 351 10.35 7.65 -16.71
CA GLY A 351 10.28 8.31 -18.01
C GLY A 351 9.51 9.64 -17.95
N THR A 352 9.18 10.14 -16.75
CA THR A 352 8.59 11.47 -16.60
C THR A 352 9.71 12.50 -16.47
N ALA A 353 9.77 13.48 -17.39
CA ALA A 353 10.87 14.46 -17.42
C ALA A 353 11.15 15.13 -16.06
N VAL A 354 10.11 15.58 -15.35
CA VAL A 354 10.27 16.22 -14.03
C VAL A 354 10.69 15.22 -12.96
N GLY A 355 10.07 14.03 -12.94
CA GLY A 355 10.36 13.00 -11.94
C GLY A 355 11.79 12.50 -12.05
N ASP A 356 12.20 12.12 -13.26
CA ASP A 356 13.54 11.63 -13.56
C ASP A 356 14.61 12.70 -13.26
N ALA A 357 14.34 13.98 -13.59
CA ALA A 357 15.26 15.07 -13.26
C ALA A 357 15.42 15.28 -11.75
N VAL A 358 14.32 15.21 -10.98
CA VAL A 358 14.37 15.35 -9.51
C VAL A 358 15.14 14.18 -8.91
N GLU A 359 14.87 12.95 -9.34
CA GLU A 359 15.54 11.75 -8.84
C GLU A 359 17.04 11.77 -9.11
N LEU A 360 17.45 12.09 -10.35
CA LEU A 360 18.86 12.17 -10.73
C LEU A 360 19.61 13.24 -9.93
N ARG A 361 19.02 14.43 -9.73
CA ARG A 361 19.62 15.48 -8.90
C ARG A 361 19.72 15.06 -7.44
N THR A 362 18.70 14.42 -6.90
CA THR A 362 18.71 13.91 -5.53
C THR A 362 19.83 12.90 -5.32
N LEU A 363 19.94 11.92 -6.23
CA LEU A 363 20.99 10.90 -6.19
C LEU A 363 22.37 11.53 -6.32
N ALA A 364 22.56 12.45 -7.28
CA ALA A 364 23.82 13.17 -7.47
C ALA A 364 24.22 13.98 -6.22
N ALA A 365 23.26 14.63 -5.54
CA ALA A 365 23.52 15.35 -4.30
C ALA A 365 23.83 14.43 -3.11
N ALA A 366 23.47 13.15 -3.20
CA ALA A 366 23.68 12.13 -2.17
C ALA A 366 24.91 11.25 -2.43
N THR A 367 25.68 11.50 -3.50
CA THR A 367 26.77 10.62 -3.92
C THR A 367 27.97 11.41 -4.43
N ASP A 368 29.15 10.81 -4.36
CA ASP A 368 30.39 11.44 -4.82
C ASP A 368 30.66 11.18 -6.32
N PRO A 369 31.52 11.98 -6.98
CA PRO A 369 31.91 11.79 -8.38
C PRO A 369 32.32 10.35 -8.73
N GLY A 370 31.79 9.80 -9.83
CA GLY A 370 32.11 8.47 -10.35
C GLY A 370 31.63 7.30 -9.50
N SER A 371 30.93 7.55 -8.39
CA SER A 371 30.65 6.54 -7.36
C SER A 371 29.59 5.52 -7.75
N VAL A 372 28.56 5.90 -8.52
CA VAL A 372 27.35 5.06 -8.67
C VAL A 372 26.82 4.99 -10.11
N TRP A 373 26.40 3.79 -10.51
CA TRP A 373 25.58 3.56 -11.69
C TRP A 373 24.09 3.79 -11.37
N CYS A 374 23.31 4.29 -12.32
CA CYS A 374 21.87 4.45 -12.18
C CYS A 374 21.14 3.91 -13.42
N GLY A 375 20.06 3.16 -13.22
CA GLY A 375 19.21 2.66 -14.30
C GLY A 375 17.80 2.33 -13.81
N SER A 376 16.90 2.00 -14.74
CA SER A 376 15.51 1.64 -14.48
C SER A 376 15.03 0.60 -15.49
N ASN A 377 14.34 -0.44 -15.02
CA ASN A 377 13.70 -1.45 -15.86
C ASN A 377 12.43 -0.96 -16.57
N LYS A 378 11.87 0.19 -16.18
CA LYS A 378 10.57 0.65 -16.67
C LYS A 378 10.58 1.00 -18.15
N SER A 379 11.76 1.26 -18.73
CA SER A 379 11.89 1.48 -20.18
C SER A 379 11.59 0.25 -21.02
N LEU A 380 11.65 -0.95 -20.43
CA LEU A 380 11.26 -2.19 -21.09
C LEU A 380 9.92 -2.72 -20.56
N LEU A 381 9.74 -2.70 -19.25
CA LEU A 381 8.60 -3.35 -18.58
C LEU A 381 7.37 -2.46 -18.44
N GLY A 382 7.54 -1.15 -18.52
CA GLY A 382 6.59 -0.20 -17.96
C GLY A 382 6.61 -0.16 -16.43
N HIS A 383 5.70 0.64 -15.87
CA HIS A 383 5.52 0.74 -14.43
C HIS A 383 4.52 -0.29 -13.93
N THR A 384 4.99 -1.31 -13.20
CA THR A 384 4.14 -2.37 -12.63
C THR A 384 3.38 -1.96 -11.36
N GLY A 385 3.04 -0.67 -11.22
CA GLY A 385 2.32 -0.11 -10.08
C GLY A 385 2.87 -0.53 -8.72
N TRP A 386 2.02 -1.17 -7.92
CA TRP A 386 2.28 -1.56 -6.53
C TRP A 386 3.30 -2.70 -6.38
N SER A 387 3.64 -3.42 -7.46
CA SER A 387 4.70 -4.44 -7.49
C SER A 387 6.05 -3.92 -8.00
N SER A 388 6.15 -2.65 -8.40
CA SER A 388 7.35 -2.11 -9.05
C SER A 388 8.62 -2.28 -8.22
N GLY A 389 8.53 -2.13 -6.91
CA GLY A 389 9.67 -2.31 -6.02
C GLY A 389 10.20 -3.74 -6.03
N VAL A 390 9.32 -4.74 -5.86
CA VAL A 390 9.74 -6.15 -5.80
C VAL A 390 10.26 -6.65 -7.14
N VAL A 391 9.71 -6.18 -8.27
CA VAL A 391 10.26 -6.47 -9.61
C VAL A 391 11.70 -5.96 -9.74
N SER A 392 11.98 -4.74 -9.28
CA SER A 392 13.34 -4.20 -9.22
C SER A 392 14.25 -4.95 -8.24
N VAL A 393 13.71 -5.47 -7.13
CA VAL A 393 14.47 -6.34 -6.21
C VAL A 393 14.86 -7.65 -6.89
N VAL A 394 13.94 -8.32 -7.61
CA VAL A 394 14.25 -9.55 -8.37
C VAL A 394 15.31 -9.29 -9.44
N GLN A 395 15.24 -8.13 -10.11
CA GLN A 395 16.30 -7.69 -11.03
C GLN A 395 17.64 -7.54 -10.31
N ALA A 396 17.70 -6.85 -9.17
CA ALA A 396 18.93 -6.66 -8.40
C ALA A 396 19.56 -7.99 -7.99
N LEU A 397 18.77 -8.91 -7.43
CA LEU A 397 19.21 -10.24 -7.01
C LEU A 397 19.75 -11.05 -8.19
N THR A 398 19.06 -10.99 -9.34
CA THR A 398 19.53 -11.69 -10.54
C THR A 398 20.79 -11.07 -11.12
N ALA A 399 20.93 -9.74 -11.10
CA ALA A 399 22.14 -9.03 -11.50
C ALA A 399 23.35 -9.38 -10.61
N LEU A 400 23.16 -9.50 -9.29
CA LEU A 400 24.21 -9.94 -8.36
C LEU A 400 24.68 -11.37 -8.69
N ARG A 401 23.74 -12.27 -8.98
CA ARG A 401 24.02 -13.66 -9.41
C ARG A 401 24.79 -13.71 -10.74
N GLN A 402 24.39 -12.89 -11.71
CA GLN A 402 25.01 -12.83 -13.03
C GLN A 402 26.30 -11.99 -13.06
N GLY A 403 26.56 -11.22 -12.00
CA GLY A 403 27.72 -10.34 -11.91
C GLY A 403 27.77 -9.30 -13.03
N THR A 404 26.61 -8.75 -13.40
CA THR A 404 26.48 -7.77 -14.49
C THR A 404 25.42 -6.73 -14.15
N ILE A 405 25.72 -5.45 -14.36
CA ILE A 405 24.73 -4.36 -14.37
C ILE A 405 24.27 -4.19 -15.82
N PRO A 406 22.98 -4.42 -16.15
CA PRO A 406 22.50 -4.30 -17.53
C PRO A 406 22.51 -2.83 -17.99
N ALA A 407 22.71 -2.61 -19.28
CA ALA A 407 22.60 -1.27 -19.85
C ALA A 407 21.18 -0.70 -19.75
N GLN A 408 21.07 0.60 -19.56
CA GLN A 408 19.83 1.35 -19.65
C GLN A 408 19.31 1.32 -21.08
N ARG A 409 18.19 0.63 -21.29
CA ARG A 409 17.50 0.62 -22.59
C ARG A 409 16.71 1.91 -22.78
N ARG A 410 16.51 2.28 -24.06
CA ARG A 410 15.81 3.50 -24.48
C ARG A 410 16.47 4.80 -23.99
N PHE A 411 17.79 4.80 -23.89
CA PHE A 411 18.61 5.96 -23.54
C PHE A 411 19.60 6.27 -24.67
N THR A 412 19.60 7.51 -25.13
CA THR A 412 20.29 7.96 -26.35
C THR A 412 21.37 9.00 -26.11
N GLY A 413 21.32 9.72 -25.00
CA GLY A 413 22.30 10.78 -24.77
C GLY A 413 22.15 11.48 -23.42
N PRO A 414 23.15 12.30 -23.06
CA PRO A 414 23.30 12.74 -21.69
C PRO A 414 22.46 13.95 -21.28
N GLY A 415 21.60 14.57 -22.10
CA GLY A 415 21.06 15.91 -21.80
C GLY A 415 20.45 16.07 -20.40
N LEU A 416 19.49 15.24 -20.01
CA LEU A 416 18.87 15.24 -18.67
C LEU A 416 19.88 14.86 -17.58
N THR A 417 20.85 14.02 -17.92
CA THR A 417 21.91 13.57 -17.01
C THR A 417 23.09 14.56 -16.93
N ALA A 418 23.17 15.56 -17.80
CA ALA A 418 24.27 16.53 -17.80
C ALA A 418 24.31 17.33 -16.48
N GLN A 419 23.14 17.51 -15.86
CA GLN A 419 23.00 18.14 -14.53
C GLN A 419 23.65 17.34 -13.40
N THR A 420 23.95 16.05 -13.59
CA THR A 420 24.60 15.21 -12.56
C THR A 420 26.12 15.23 -12.65
N GLY A 421 26.70 15.82 -13.70
CA GLY A 421 28.14 15.76 -13.96
C GLY A 421 28.62 14.31 -14.04
N ASP A 422 29.71 14.00 -13.34
CA ASP A 422 30.28 12.65 -13.24
C ASP A 422 29.77 11.85 -12.02
N ARG A 423 28.89 12.42 -11.18
CA ARG A 423 28.43 11.80 -9.92
C ARG A 423 27.51 10.61 -10.15
N VAL A 424 26.69 10.64 -11.19
CA VAL A 424 25.77 9.56 -11.55
C VAL A 424 26.05 9.14 -12.98
N ARG A 425 26.23 7.83 -13.20
CA ARG A 425 26.50 7.27 -14.53
C ARG A 425 25.34 6.40 -14.99
N ILE A 426 24.86 6.61 -16.22
CA ILE A 426 23.87 5.72 -16.85
C ILE A 426 24.61 4.68 -17.69
N PRO A 427 24.39 3.37 -17.49
CA PRO A 427 25.11 2.35 -18.23
C PRO A 427 24.59 2.28 -19.68
N SER A 428 25.40 2.66 -20.67
CA SER A 428 25.04 2.57 -22.10
C SER A 428 25.37 1.22 -22.73
N ALA A 429 26.17 0.40 -22.04
CA ALA A 429 26.41 -1.01 -22.32
C ALA A 429 26.38 -1.79 -21.00
N ASP A 430 26.25 -3.11 -21.08
CA ASP A 430 26.30 -3.98 -19.91
C ASP A 430 27.66 -3.82 -19.21
N VAL A 431 27.64 -3.60 -17.90
CA VAL A 431 28.84 -3.36 -17.09
C VAL A 431 29.15 -4.62 -16.28
N PRO A 432 30.33 -5.23 -16.46
CA PRO A 432 30.77 -6.34 -15.61
C PRO A 432 30.83 -5.89 -14.15
N TRP A 433 30.12 -6.60 -13.28
CA TRP A 433 29.98 -6.29 -11.87
C TRP A 433 30.71 -7.34 -11.04
N HIS A 434 32.04 -7.27 -11.10
CA HIS A 434 32.94 -8.15 -10.38
C HIS A 434 33.10 -7.72 -8.91
N ALA A 435 33.17 -8.69 -8.00
CA ALA A 435 33.51 -8.42 -6.60
C ALA A 435 35.00 -8.02 -6.52
N GLY A 436 35.29 -6.74 -6.31
CA GLY A 436 36.65 -6.24 -6.13
C GLY A 436 37.19 -6.59 -4.73
N GLY A 437 37.90 -7.71 -4.60
CA GLY A 437 38.60 -8.07 -3.36
C GLY A 437 37.67 -8.22 -2.14
N ARG A 438 37.81 -7.33 -1.14
CA ARG A 438 37.03 -7.36 0.12
C ARG A 438 35.71 -6.58 0.08
N ARG A 439 35.41 -5.86 -1.00
CA ARG A 439 34.21 -5.00 -1.13
C ARG A 439 33.03 -5.81 -1.69
N SER A 440 31.90 -5.78 -0.99
CA SER A 440 30.65 -6.39 -1.46
C SER A 440 30.08 -5.62 -2.64
N ARG A 441 29.36 -6.33 -3.50
CA ARG A 441 28.55 -5.70 -4.55
C ARG A 441 27.25 -5.24 -3.93
N THR A 442 26.93 -3.96 -4.09
CA THR A 442 25.77 -3.35 -3.43
C THR A 442 24.86 -2.65 -4.45
N ALA A 443 23.59 -3.07 -4.49
CA ALA A 443 22.52 -2.36 -5.19
C ALA A 443 21.63 -1.60 -4.21
N GLY A 444 21.21 -0.39 -4.59
CA GLY A 444 20.07 0.30 -4.02
C GLY A 444 18.86 0.19 -4.94
N VAL A 445 17.67 -0.04 -4.38
CA VAL A 445 16.39 -0.05 -5.12
C VAL A 445 15.52 1.07 -4.58
N SER A 446 15.18 2.04 -5.44
CA SER A 446 14.31 3.18 -5.10
C SER A 446 12.90 2.99 -5.65
N ALA A 447 11.89 3.36 -4.85
CA ALA A 447 10.52 3.50 -5.31
C ALA A 447 9.87 4.72 -4.66
N PHE A 448 9.32 5.62 -5.48
CA PHE A 448 8.70 6.87 -5.03
C PHE A 448 7.21 6.85 -5.33
N GLY A 449 6.43 6.65 -4.28
CA GLY A 449 4.98 6.51 -4.36
C GLY A 449 4.30 7.86 -4.57
N PHE A 450 3.26 7.86 -5.41
CA PHE A 450 2.33 8.98 -5.53
C PHE A 450 1.80 9.40 -4.15
N GLY A 451 1.82 10.69 -3.82
CA GLY A 451 1.61 11.18 -2.45
C GLY A 451 2.90 11.52 -1.71
N GLY A 452 4.06 11.24 -2.30
CA GLY A 452 5.37 11.52 -1.70
C GLY A 452 5.84 10.45 -0.72
N THR A 453 5.37 9.21 -0.87
CA THR A 453 5.72 8.08 -0.01
C THR A 453 6.92 7.33 -0.58
N ASN A 454 8.12 7.61 -0.07
CA ASN A 454 9.38 7.14 -0.66
C ASN A 454 9.98 5.96 0.10
N ALA A 455 10.51 4.99 -0.63
CA ALA A 455 11.25 3.85 -0.10
C ALA A 455 12.58 3.66 -0.82
N HIS A 456 13.62 3.27 -0.07
CA HIS A 456 14.89 2.81 -0.61
C HIS A 456 15.38 1.57 0.14
N LEU A 457 15.80 0.54 -0.60
CA LEU A 457 16.28 -0.74 -0.06
C LEU A 457 17.70 -1.02 -0.56
N LEU A 458 18.62 -1.35 0.35
CA LEU A 458 20.00 -1.74 0.04
C LEU A 458 20.16 -3.25 0.10
N ILE A 459 20.77 -3.82 -0.94
CA ILE A 459 20.93 -5.26 -1.17
C ILE A 459 22.38 -5.55 -1.52
N THR A 460 22.99 -6.57 -0.90
CA THR A 460 24.37 -6.96 -1.17
C THR A 460 24.50 -8.44 -1.55
N ASP A 461 25.59 -8.80 -2.25
CA ASP A 461 25.91 -10.22 -2.56
C ASP A 461 26.42 -11.00 -1.35
N ARG A 462 26.98 -10.30 -0.37
CA ARG A 462 27.49 -10.84 0.90
C ARG A 462 27.53 -9.73 1.94
N GLU A 463 27.82 -10.07 3.19
CA GLU A 463 27.97 -9.07 4.24
C GLU A 463 29.04 -8.02 3.87
N PRO A 464 28.68 -6.73 3.78
CA PRO A 464 29.63 -5.67 3.52
C PRO A 464 30.53 -5.43 4.73
N VAL A 465 31.79 -5.07 4.46
CA VAL A 465 32.67 -4.53 5.50
C VAL A 465 32.10 -3.18 5.92
N ARG A 466 31.53 -3.12 7.12
CA ARG A 466 30.90 -1.90 7.65
C ARG A 466 31.95 -0.79 7.80
N THR A 467 31.67 0.37 7.24
CA THR A 467 32.55 1.55 7.30
C THR A 467 32.02 2.61 8.26
N GLY A 468 30.72 2.60 8.58
CA GLY A 468 30.06 3.53 9.50
C GLY A 468 29.70 2.95 10.88
N PRO A 469 29.37 3.81 11.87
CA PRO A 469 28.91 3.40 13.19
C PRO A 469 27.54 2.72 13.13
N ARG A 470 27.36 1.65 13.91
CA ARG A 470 26.09 0.93 14.04
C ARG A 470 25.11 1.73 14.91
N PRO A 471 23.81 1.82 14.56
CA PRO A 471 22.80 2.26 15.52
C PRO A 471 22.82 1.34 16.74
N ALA A 472 22.93 1.91 17.95
CA ALA A 472 22.79 1.14 19.17
C ALA A 472 21.39 0.50 19.18
N ARG A 473 21.30 -0.81 19.46
CA ARG A 473 20.01 -1.42 19.78
C ARG A 473 19.52 -0.74 21.06
N THR A 474 18.42 -0.01 20.98
CA THR A 474 17.76 0.49 22.18
C THR A 474 17.25 -0.70 22.97
N GLY A 475 17.40 -0.68 24.29
CA GLY A 475 16.77 -1.67 25.17
C GLY A 475 15.24 -1.62 25.05
N PRO A 476 14.51 -2.48 25.80
CA PRO A 476 13.05 -2.44 25.78
C PRO A 476 12.55 -1.05 26.18
N ASP A 477 11.94 -0.35 25.22
CA ASP A 477 11.36 0.97 25.37
C ASP A 477 9.85 0.85 25.07
N PRO A 478 8.98 0.89 26.10
CA PRO A 478 7.56 0.68 25.92
C PRO A 478 6.95 1.68 24.94
N VAL A 479 6.00 1.21 24.12
CA VAL A 479 5.17 2.10 23.32
C VAL A 479 4.01 2.59 24.18
N VAL A 480 3.69 3.88 24.06
CA VAL A 480 2.65 4.55 24.84
C VAL A 480 1.66 5.29 23.93
N VAL A 481 0.40 5.34 24.37
CA VAL A 481 -0.61 6.24 23.81
C VAL A 481 -0.46 7.60 24.45
N LEU A 482 -0.43 8.67 23.64
CA LEU A 482 -0.28 10.05 24.11
C LEU A 482 -1.59 10.83 24.09
N ALA A 483 -2.37 10.66 23.03
CA ALA A 483 -3.62 11.38 22.83
C ALA A 483 -4.47 10.70 21.75
N TRP A 484 -5.74 11.05 21.70
CA TRP A 484 -6.68 10.59 20.68
C TRP A 484 -7.77 11.63 20.42
N THR A 485 -8.38 11.56 19.23
CA THR A 485 -9.53 12.38 18.83
C THR A 485 -10.42 11.58 17.87
N ALA A 486 -11.70 11.91 17.80
CA ALA A 486 -12.65 11.34 16.83
C ALA A 486 -13.44 12.45 16.11
N HIS A 487 -13.84 12.17 14.88
CA HIS A 487 -14.78 12.95 14.09
C HIS A 487 -15.97 12.07 13.73
N LEU A 488 -17.13 12.40 14.29
CA LEU A 488 -18.37 11.64 14.15
C LEU A 488 -19.48 12.52 13.55
N PRO A 489 -20.49 11.93 12.90
CA PRO A 489 -21.65 12.65 12.41
C PRO A 489 -22.36 13.43 13.52
N GLY A 490 -22.84 14.62 13.18
CA GLY A 490 -23.39 15.57 14.14
C GLY A 490 -22.35 16.40 14.91
N ASP A 491 -21.05 16.17 14.67
CA ASP A 491 -19.91 16.85 15.31
C ASP A 491 -20.08 16.97 16.84
N PRO A 492 -20.31 15.84 17.56
CA PRO A 492 -20.50 15.87 19.00
C PRO A 492 -19.23 16.44 19.62
N GLY A 493 -19.36 17.56 20.35
CA GLY A 493 -18.23 18.20 21.01
C GLY A 493 -17.42 17.22 21.89
N PRO A 494 -16.20 17.59 22.30
CA PRO A 494 -15.25 16.68 22.97
C PRO A 494 -15.88 15.80 24.07
N GLU A 495 -16.56 16.40 25.06
CA GLU A 495 -17.18 15.69 26.17
C GLU A 495 -18.28 14.72 25.73
N ALA A 496 -19.06 15.10 24.71
CA ALA A 496 -20.09 14.25 24.15
C ALA A 496 -19.45 13.06 23.44
N THR A 497 -18.42 13.27 22.62
CA THR A 497 -17.65 12.19 21.98
C THR A 497 -17.12 11.19 23.02
N GLU A 498 -16.50 11.67 24.10
CA GLU A 498 -15.99 10.80 25.17
C GLU A 498 -17.10 9.97 25.84
N ARG A 499 -18.24 10.60 26.12
CA ARG A 499 -19.42 9.90 26.65
C ARG A 499 -19.95 8.84 25.69
N LEU A 500 -20.08 9.16 24.39
CA LEU A 500 -20.56 8.25 23.36
C LEU A 500 -19.65 7.02 23.22
N LEU A 501 -18.33 7.23 23.27
CA LEU A 501 -17.36 6.16 23.19
C LEU A 501 -17.37 5.26 24.43
N ARG A 502 -17.59 5.84 25.62
CA ARG A 502 -17.74 5.09 26.87
C ARG A 502 -19.03 4.25 26.91
N GLU A 503 -20.13 4.78 26.37
CA GLU A 503 -21.47 4.15 26.44
C GLU A 503 -21.72 3.15 25.29
N GLY A 504 -20.79 3.03 24.33
CA GLY A 504 -20.78 2.00 23.27
C GLY A 504 -21.78 2.22 22.13
N ARG A 505 -22.89 2.91 22.39
CA ARG A 505 -23.85 3.35 21.36
C ARG A 505 -23.58 4.81 21.03
N ILE A 506 -23.62 5.16 19.74
CA ILE A 506 -23.55 6.53 19.25
C ILE A 506 -25.00 7.00 18.98
N PRO A 507 -25.73 7.59 19.97
CA PRO A 507 -27.00 8.26 19.74
C PRO A 507 -26.79 9.48 18.84
N GLY A 508 -26.84 9.26 17.53
CA GLY A 508 -26.66 10.29 16.50
C GLY A 508 -26.92 9.72 15.11
N PRO A 509 -26.89 10.55 14.06
CA PRO A 509 -26.92 10.05 12.69
C PRO A 509 -25.71 9.13 12.46
N ARG A 510 -25.89 8.04 11.70
CA ARG A 510 -24.80 7.11 11.37
C ARG A 510 -23.87 7.60 10.28
N THR A 511 -24.34 8.55 9.47
CA THR A 511 -23.61 9.10 8.32
C THR A 511 -23.63 10.62 8.36
N PHE A 512 -22.70 11.26 7.65
CA PHE A 512 -22.67 12.71 7.45
C PHE A 512 -23.71 13.20 6.43
N GLY A 513 -24.63 12.33 6.02
CA GLY A 513 -25.62 12.58 4.97
C GLY A 513 -25.15 12.08 3.60
N PRO A 514 -25.89 12.39 2.52
CA PRO A 514 -25.60 11.89 1.18
C PRO A 514 -24.32 12.46 0.57
N ARG A 515 -23.80 13.57 1.11
CA ARG A 515 -22.50 14.15 0.74
C ARG A 515 -21.81 14.66 2.00
N TYR A 516 -20.56 14.25 2.17
CA TYR A 516 -19.73 14.76 3.25
C TYR A 516 -19.49 16.28 3.07
N PRO A 517 -19.75 17.11 4.09
CA PRO A 517 -19.53 18.54 3.99
C PRO A 517 -18.04 18.85 3.87
N ALA A 518 -17.69 19.81 3.01
CA ALA A 518 -16.31 20.28 2.90
C ALA A 518 -15.83 20.83 4.26
N PRO A 519 -14.69 20.32 4.80
CA PRO A 519 -14.19 20.84 6.06
C PRO A 519 -13.75 22.31 5.94
N PRO A 520 -13.60 23.03 7.08
CA PRO A 520 -13.08 24.38 7.09
C PRO A 520 -11.73 24.51 6.37
N PHE A 521 -11.51 25.63 5.68
CA PHE A 521 -10.27 25.87 4.93
C PHE A 521 -8.98 25.70 5.76
N PRO A 522 -8.90 26.10 7.04
CA PRO A 522 -7.70 25.87 7.86
C PRO A 522 -7.29 24.40 8.02
N ASP A 523 -8.26 23.49 7.97
CA ASP A 523 -8.05 22.04 8.09
C ASP A 523 -7.53 21.49 6.77
N VAL A 524 -8.24 21.78 5.68
CA VAL A 524 -7.91 21.18 4.37
C VAL A 524 -6.74 21.85 3.66
N ARG A 525 -6.68 23.19 3.65
CA ARG A 525 -5.74 23.99 2.85
C ARG A 525 -5.63 23.56 1.38
N LEU A 526 -6.75 23.15 0.79
CA LEU A 526 -6.85 22.74 -0.60
C LEU A 526 -7.65 23.76 -1.43
N PRO A 527 -7.32 23.96 -2.71
CA PRO A 527 -8.16 24.74 -3.62
C PRO A 527 -9.57 24.13 -3.75
N PRO A 528 -10.64 24.93 -3.94
CA PRO A 528 -12.00 24.42 -4.07
C PRO A 528 -12.20 23.33 -5.14
N PRO A 529 -11.58 23.39 -6.34
CA PRO A 529 -11.67 22.30 -7.33
C PRO A 529 -11.09 20.97 -6.81
N THR A 530 -9.96 21.04 -6.10
CA THR A 530 -9.34 19.87 -5.48
C THR A 530 -10.22 19.30 -4.39
N VAL A 531 -10.80 20.15 -3.51
CA VAL A 531 -11.75 19.69 -2.47
C VAL A 531 -12.92 18.94 -3.08
N ARG A 532 -13.53 19.46 -4.16
CA ARG A 532 -14.66 18.80 -4.83
C ARG A 532 -14.30 17.46 -5.47
N SER A 533 -13.04 17.27 -5.86
CA SER A 533 -12.55 16.04 -6.48
C SER A 533 -11.91 15.08 -5.48
N THR A 534 -11.90 15.43 -4.19
CA THR A 534 -11.28 14.65 -3.11
C THR A 534 -12.33 13.79 -2.40
N ASP A 535 -12.03 12.50 -2.24
CA ASP A 535 -12.91 11.57 -1.55
C ASP A 535 -13.17 11.98 -0.09
N ALA A 536 -14.37 11.68 0.39
CA ALA A 536 -14.79 11.98 1.75
C ALA A 536 -13.83 11.42 2.81
N GLY A 537 -13.28 10.21 2.62
CA GLY A 537 -12.33 9.63 3.57
C GLY A 537 -11.06 10.46 3.74
N GLN A 538 -10.54 11.04 2.64
CA GLN A 538 -9.38 11.93 2.70
C GLN A 538 -9.72 13.27 3.40
N LEU A 539 -10.91 13.82 3.16
CA LEU A 539 -11.36 15.05 3.82
C LEU A 539 -11.63 14.84 5.31
N MET A 540 -12.23 13.71 5.69
CA MET A 540 -12.45 13.30 7.07
C MET A 540 -11.14 13.12 7.83
N ALA A 541 -10.11 12.55 7.19
CA ALA A 541 -8.77 12.41 7.76
C ALA A 541 -8.12 13.77 8.05
N LEU A 542 -8.24 14.73 7.13
CA LEU A 542 -7.77 16.11 7.35
C LEU A 542 -8.55 16.80 8.48
N ARG A 543 -9.87 16.59 8.55
CA ARG A 543 -10.72 17.15 9.60
C ARG A 543 -10.35 16.60 10.99
N VAL A 544 -10.22 15.28 11.14
CA VAL A 544 -9.87 14.69 12.45
C VAL A 544 -8.46 15.08 12.89
N ALA A 545 -7.51 15.24 11.95
CA ALA A 545 -6.18 15.75 12.26
C ALA A 545 -6.20 17.23 12.67
N GLY A 546 -7.05 18.04 12.03
CA GLY A 546 -7.31 19.43 12.42
C GLY A 546 -7.87 19.55 13.84
N LEU A 547 -8.88 18.73 14.16
CA LEU A 547 -9.45 18.64 15.51
C LEU A 547 -8.41 18.20 16.54
N PHE A 548 -7.61 17.17 16.22
CA PHE A 548 -6.54 16.70 17.09
C PHE A 548 -5.53 17.82 17.40
N ALA A 549 -5.06 18.53 16.38
CA ALA A 549 -4.10 19.62 16.55
C ALA A 549 -4.69 20.81 17.33
N ALA A 550 -6.00 21.07 17.20
CA ALA A 550 -6.68 22.10 17.97
C ALA A 550 -6.83 21.72 19.45
N GLU A 551 -7.04 20.44 19.74
CA GLU A 551 -7.23 19.92 21.11
C GLU A 551 -5.91 19.72 21.86
N HIS A 552 -4.93 19.09 21.22
CA HIS A 552 -3.70 18.61 21.86
C HIS A 552 -2.45 19.39 21.46
N GLY A 553 -2.59 20.33 20.51
CA GLY A 553 -1.44 20.91 19.82
C GLY A 553 -0.75 19.92 18.88
N GLU A 554 0.37 20.35 18.31
CA GLU A 554 1.17 19.51 17.42
C GLU A 554 2.22 18.71 18.23
N LEU A 555 1.79 17.62 18.87
CA LEU A 555 2.67 16.76 19.71
C LEU A 555 3.95 16.28 18.98
N TRP A 556 3.86 16.13 17.66
CA TRP A 556 4.95 15.75 16.77
C TRP A 556 5.97 16.86 16.48
N ALA A 557 5.74 18.10 16.92
CA ALA A 557 6.59 19.24 16.58
C ALA A 557 8.10 19.01 16.87
N PRO A 558 8.51 18.36 17.97
CA PRO A 558 9.93 18.07 18.25
C PRO A 558 10.54 16.99 17.36
N VAL A 559 9.71 16.10 16.79
CA VAL A 559 10.13 14.89 16.06
C VAL A 559 9.47 14.79 14.68
N ARG A 560 9.18 15.93 14.04
CA ARG A 560 8.48 15.99 12.74
C ARG A 560 9.14 15.13 11.68
N ALA A 561 10.47 15.19 11.61
CA ALA A 561 11.25 14.48 10.61
C ALA A 561 11.05 12.96 10.68
N THR A 562 10.76 12.42 11.86
CA THR A 562 10.63 10.98 12.15
C THR A 562 9.21 10.57 12.56
N THR A 563 8.23 11.47 12.46
CA THR A 563 6.82 11.15 12.72
C THR A 563 6.21 10.45 11.50
N GLY A 564 5.74 9.22 11.67
CA GLY A 564 5.04 8.45 10.63
C GLY A 564 3.51 8.57 10.71
N VAL A 565 2.81 8.25 9.62
CA VAL A 565 1.34 8.24 9.55
C VAL A 565 0.85 6.91 8.98
N PHE A 566 0.07 6.19 9.77
CA PHE A 566 -0.44 4.84 9.45
C PHE A 566 -1.96 4.90 9.42
N ALA A 567 -2.56 4.72 8.25
CA ALA A 567 -4.00 4.81 8.08
C ALA A 567 -4.63 3.44 7.84
N ALA A 568 -5.88 3.29 8.26
CA ALA A 568 -6.73 2.13 7.99
C ALA A 568 -8.03 2.61 7.34
N ALA A 569 -8.33 2.05 6.19
CA ALA A 569 -9.62 2.12 5.50
C ALA A 569 -9.78 0.84 4.69
N THR A 570 -11.01 0.50 4.30
CA THR A 570 -11.27 -0.76 3.60
C THR A 570 -12.06 -0.55 2.33
N GLY A 571 -11.59 -1.19 1.25
CA GLY A 571 -12.29 -1.25 -0.03
C GLY A 571 -12.21 0.02 -0.87
N PRO A 572 -12.94 0.07 -1.99
CA PRO A 572 -12.88 1.18 -2.93
C PRO A 572 -13.48 2.46 -2.30
N PRO A 573 -12.85 3.64 -2.42
CA PRO A 573 -13.44 4.87 -1.93
C PRO A 573 -14.77 5.21 -2.64
N PRO A 574 -15.78 5.78 -1.97
CA PRO A 574 -17.09 6.05 -2.56
C PRO A 574 -17.04 6.82 -3.89
N SER A 575 -16.26 7.90 -3.94
CA SER A 575 -16.13 8.72 -5.14
C SER A 575 -15.46 7.97 -6.29
N SER A 576 -14.63 6.96 -5.99
CA SER A 576 -13.95 6.16 -7.02
C SER A 576 -14.94 5.31 -7.82
N MET A 577 -16.04 4.87 -7.21
CA MET A 577 -17.10 4.10 -7.88
C MET A 577 -17.87 4.97 -8.87
N ASP A 578 -18.19 6.20 -8.49
CA ASP A 578 -18.88 7.15 -9.38
C ASP A 578 -18.01 7.49 -10.60
N HIS A 579 -16.72 7.77 -10.36
CA HIS A 579 -15.77 8.00 -11.45
C HIS A 579 -15.55 6.76 -12.33
N LEU A 580 -15.61 5.56 -11.75
CA LEU A 580 -15.54 4.32 -12.52
C LEU A 580 -16.71 4.17 -13.48
N VAL A 581 -17.94 4.37 -13.00
CA VAL A 581 -19.13 4.33 -13.85
C VAL A 581 -19.03 5.36 -14.97
N ARG A 582 -18.63 6.60 -14.65
CA ARG A 582 -18.42 7.66 -15.65
C ARG A 582 -17.42 7.24 -16.73
N CYS A 583 -16.29 6.65 -16.32
CA CYS A 583 -15.26 6.12 -17.21
C CYS A 583 -15.81 5.02 -18.14
N HIS A 584 -16.58 4.08 -17.59
CA HIS A 584 -17.15 2.95 -18.32
C HIS A 584 -18.48 3.25 -19.04
N ALA A 585 -18.98 4.49 -18.97
CA ALA A 585 -20.31 4.85 -19.46
C ALA A 585 -20.56 4.44 -20.91
N ALA A 586 -19.58 4.67 -21.81
CA ALA A 586 -19.75 4.28 -23.21
C ALA A 586 -19.70 2.76 -23.40
N ASP A 587 -18.91 2.05 -22.60
CA ASP A 587 -18.84 0.58 -22.65
C ASP A 587 -20.18 -0.03 -22.25
N VAL A 588 -20.71 0.38 -21.10
CA VAL A 588 -22.01 -0.04 -20.56
C VAL A 588 -23.14 0.34 -21.52
N HIS A 589 -23.17 1.57 -22.04
CA HIS A 589 -24.23 2.02 -22.94
C HIS A 589 -24.36 1.15 -24.21
N ARG A 590 -23.26 0.56 -24.71
CA ARG A 590 -23.29 -0.27 -25.92
C ARG A 590 -23.97 -1.63 -25.72
N ILE A 591 -23.99 -2.14 -24.50
CA ILE A 591 -24.51 -3.49 -24.21
C ILE A 591 -25.94 -3.47 -23.67
N LEU A 592 -26.44 -2.31 -23.24
CA LEU A 592 -27.81 -2.16 -22.76
C LEU A 592 -28.79 -2.05 -23.93
N ASP A 593 -29.92 -2.73 -23.82
CA ASP A 593 -31.07 -2.58 -24.73
C ASP A 593 -32.10 -1.59 -24.16
N GLU A 594 -33.12 -1.23 -24.95
CA GLU A 594 -34.26 -0.47 -24.42
C GLU A 594 -35.16 -1.38 -23.56
N PRO A 595 -35.71 -0.89 -22.42
CA PRO A 595 -35.67 0.50 -21.91
C PRO A 595 -34.46 0.82 -21.00
N ASP A 596 -33.60 -0.15 -20.71
CA ASP A 596 -32.49 -0.01 -19.76
C ASP A 596 -31.49 1.08 -20.18
N ARG A 597 -31.21 1.18 -21.48
CA ARG A 597 -30.28 2.18 -22.05
C ARG A 597 -30.75 3.61 -21.79
N THR A 598 -32.05 3.88 -21.97
CA THR A 598 -32.64 5.18 -21.67
C THR A 598 -32.52 5.49 -20.17
N ALA A 599 -32.92 4.56 -19.30
CA ALA A 599 -32.83 4.75 -17.85
C ALA A 599 -31.38 4.97 -17.36
N PHE A 600 -30.42 4.23 -17.91
CA PHE A 600 -28.99 4.41 -17.64
C PHE A 600 -28.50 5.79 -18.08
N THR A 601 -28.91 6.26 -19.26
CA THR A 601 -28.51 7.58 -19.79
C THR A 601 -29.00 8.71 -18.90
N GLU A 602 -30.26 8.65 -18.47
CA GLU A 602 -30.82 9.62 -17.53
C GLU A 602 -30.07 9.57 -16.19
N TRP A 603 -29.79 8.36 -15.67
CA TRP A 603 -29.12 8.23 -14.37
C TRP A 603 -27.68 8.73 -14.43
N LEU A 604 -26.98 8.45 -15.53
CA LEU A 604 -25.64 8.98 -15.78
C LEU A 604 -25.65 10.52 -15.84
N ALA A 605 -26.70 11.14 -16.38
CA ALA A 605 -26.83 12.60 -16.36
C ALA A 605 -26.95 13.15 -14.92
N ASP A 606 -27.73 12.49 -14.06
CA ASP A 606 -27.81 12.83 -12.64
C ASP A 606 -26.46 12.65 -11.94
N LEU A 607 -25.79 11.51 -12.17
CA LEU A 607 -24.45 11.25 -11.63
C LEU A 607 -23.44 12.33 -12.06
N ARG A 608 -23.49 12.76 -13.32
CA ARG A 608 -22.62 13.81 -13.86
C ARG A 608 -22.90 15.18 -13.26
N ALA A 609 -24.13 15.45 -12.82
CA ALA A 609 -24.48 16.68 -12.13
C ALA A 609 -23.91 16.72 -10.70
N THR A 610 -23.61 15.57 -10.10
CA THR A 610 -23.16 15.46 -8.70
C THR A 610 -21.68 15.13 -8.55
N THR A 611 -21.10 14.47 -9.53
CA THR A 611 -19.70 14.01 -9.53
C THR A 611 -18.92 14.82 -10.56
N PRO A 612 -17.88 15.58 -10.17
CA PRO A 612 -17.10 16.39 -11.10
C PRO A 612 -16.56 15.59 -12.29
N ALA A 613 -16.33 16.28 -13.41
CA ALA A 613 -15.59 15.68 -14.52
C ALA A 613 -14.20 15.21 -14.08
N THR A 614 -13.67 14.18 -14.72
CA THR A 614 -12.32 13.68 -14.42
C THR A 614 -11.28 14.74 -14.80
N THR A 615 -10.47 15.17 -13.83
CA THR A 615 -9.40 16.17 -13.99
C THR A 615 -8.10 15.68 -13.35
N LYS A 616 -7.05 16.50 -13.40
CA LYS A 616 -5.79 16.26 -12.67
C LYS A 616 -5.98 16.09 -11.15
N ASP A 617 -7.04 16.66 -10.57
CA ASP A 617 -7.32 16.54 -9.14
C ASP A 617 -8.03 15.24 -8.77
N THR A 618 -8.61 14.54 -9.76
CA THR A 618 -9.42 13.34 -9.54
C THR A 618 -8.57 12.19 -9.01
N LEU A 619 -7.55 11.71 -9.74
CA LEU A 619 -6.76 10.55 -9.28
C LEU A 619 -6.16 10.75 -7.86
N PRO A 620 -5.50 11.88 -7.54
CA PRO A 620 -5.06 12.15 -6.16
C PRO A 620 -6.19 12.14 -5.14
N GLY A 621 -7.38 12.60 -5.53
CA GLY A 621 -8.57 12.60 -4.68
C GLY A 621 -9.18 11.21 -4.46
N LEU A 622 -8.88 10.22 -5.31
CA LEU A 622 -9.42 8.87 -5.22
C LEU A 622 -8.50 7.86 -4.53
N LEU A 623 -7.17 8.08 -4.54
CA LEU A 623 -6.21 7.09 -4.05
C LEU A 623 -6.26 6.91 -2.51
N PRO A 624 -6.45 5.69 -1.97
CA PRO A 624 -6.47 5.46 -0.52
C PRO A 624 -5.18 5.84 0.21
N ASN A 625 -4.00 5.55 -0.36
CA ASN A 625 -2.72 5.92 0.24
C ASN A 625 -2.50 7.44 0.43
N ILE A 626 -3.33 8.26 -0.21
CA ILE A 626 -3.28 9.72 -0.05
C ILE A 626 -3.89 10.18 1.28
N ILE A 627 -4.71 9.35 1.95
CA ILE A 627 -5.20 9.61 3.31
C ILE A 627 -4.05 9.97 4.27
N PRO A 628 -3.07 9.08 4.51
CA PRO A 628 -1.93 9.40 5.37
C PRO A 628 -0.98 10.44 4.74
N ALA A 629 -0.84 10.44 3.41
CA ALA A 629 0.05 11.38 2.72
C ALA A 629 -0.37 12.85 2.89
N ARG A 630 -1.68 13.15 2.85
CA ARG A 630 -2.19 14.52 3.05
C ARG A 630 -1.93 15.03 4.46
N ILE A 631 -1.96 14.17 5.46
CA ILE A 631 -1.62 14.53 6.84
C ILE A 631 -0.13 14.87 6.92
N ALA A 632 0.73 14.01 6.36
CA ALA A 632 2.15 14.28 6.32
C ALA A 632 2.49 15.56 5.55
N ASN A 633 1.79 15.84 4.44
CA ASN A 633 1.95 17.08 3.69
C ASN A 633 1.49 18.32 4.47
N ARG A 634 0.32 18.23 5.12
CA ARG A 634 -0.29 19.33 5.88
C ARG A 634 0.57 19.75 7.07
N TYR A 635 1.14 18.77 7.78
CA TYR A 635 1.91 18.97 9.02
C TYR A 635 3.43 18.81 8.85
N ASP A 636 3.90 18.64 7.62
CA ASP A 636 5.32 18.53 7.28
C ASP A 636 6.03 17.39 8.01
N LEU A 637 5.39 16.21 8.00
CA LEU A 637 5.89 15.02 8.65
C LEU A 637 6.79 14.23 7.70
N GLY A 638 7.93 13.79 8.20
CA GLY A 638 8.97 13.14 7.39
C GLY A 638 9.10 11.63 7.56
N GLY A 639 8.36 11.03 8.48
CA GLY A 639 8.31 9.59 8.65
C GLY A 639 7.58 8.88 7.50
N PRO A 640 7.59 7.54 7.48
CA PRO A 640 6.83 6.76 6.52
C PRO A 640 5.33 7.07 6.59
N THR A 641 4.68 7.02 5.44
CA THR A 641 3.23 7.08 5.32
C THR A 641 2.74 5.79 4.67
N MET A 642 1.67 5.18 5.18
CA MET A 642 1.08 4.00 4.53
C MET A 642 -0.38 3.82 4.94
N LEU A 643 -1.17 3.29 4.03
CA LEU A 643 -2.48 2.73 4.33
C LEU A 643 -2.37 1.21 4.47
N VAL A 644 -3.10 0.65 5.42
CA VAL A 644 -3.25 -0.79 5.63
C VAL A 644 -4.71 -1.17 5.37
N ASP A 645 -4.95 -2.19 4.55
CA ASP A 645 -6.28 -2.73 4.25
C ASP A 645 -6.33 -4.25 4.43
N THR A 646 -6.54 -4.70 5.67
CA THR A 646 -6.76 -6.11 6.00
C THR A 646 -8.24 -6.42 6.24
N GLY A 647 -9.13 -5.68 5.58
CA GLY A 647 -10.57 -5.81 5.78
C GLY A 647 -11.00 -5.30 7.16
N THR A 648 -11.79 -6.09 7.87
CA THR A 648 -12.32 -5.78 9.22
C THR A 648 -11.22 -5.53 10.26
N THR A 649 -10.03 -6.11 10.09
CA THR A 649 -8.92 -5.94 11.05
C THR A 649 -7.99 -4.76 10.73
N SER A 650 -8.27 -3.97 9.68
CA SER A 650 -7.36 -2.93 9.18
C SER A 650 -6.86 -1.98 10.28
N GLY A 651 -7.74 -1.53 11.16
CA GLY A 651 -7.42 -0.63 12.26
C GLY A 651 -6.47 -1.25 13.28
N LEU A 652 -6.69 -2.53 13.65
CA LEU A 652 -5.78 -3.26 14.54
C LEU A 652 -4.42 -3.45 13.87
N THR A 653 -4.41 -3.79 12.57
CA THR A 653 -3.17 -4.00 11.81
C THR A 653 -2.39 -2.69 11.65
N ALA A 654 -3.06 -1.55 11.49
CA ALA A 654 -2.41 -0.23 11.45
C ALA A 654 -1.76 0.12 12.80
N VAL A 655 -2.44 -0.12 13.94
CA VAL A 655 -1.84 0.05 15.27
C VAL A 655 -0.65 -0.89 15.46
N HIS A 656 -0.80 -2.16 15.12
CA HIS A 656 0.27 -3.16 15.18
C HIS A 656 1.51 -2.77 14.37
N THR A 657 1.28 -2.31 13.14
CA THR A 657 2.36 -1.84 12.25
C THR A 657 3.08 -0.63 12.84
N ALA A 658 2.33 0.36 13.35
CA ALA A 658 2.91 1.55 13.99
C ALA A 658 3.74 1.19 15.23
N VAL A 659 3.25 0.28 16.06
CA VAL A 659 3.95 -0.20 17.28
C VAL A 659 5.24 -0.91 16.92
N ARG A 660 5.25 -1.77 15.89
CA ARG A 660 6.49 -2.40 15.40
C ARG A 660 7.51 -1.37 14.90
N GLN A 661 7.06 -0.37 14.15
CA GLN A 661 7.95 0.68 13.62
C GLN A 661 8.54 1.55 14.76
N LEU A 662 7.75 1.86 15.79
CA LEU A 662 8.23 2.54 17.00
C LEU A 662 9.23 1.67 17.76
N ALA A 663 8.91 0.39 18.00
CA ALA A 663 9.78 -0.54 18.72
C ALA A 663 11.12 -0.78 17.99
N ALA A 664 11.10 -0.77 16.65
CA ALA A 664 12.31 -0.85 15.82
C ALA A 664 13.11 0.47 15.76
N GLY A 665 12.60 1.56 16.33
CA GLY A 665 13.22 2.89 16.24
C GLY A 665 13.19 3.51 14.84
N ALA A 666 12.34 2.99 13.94
CA ALA A 666 12.19 3.51 12.58
C ALA A 666 11.42 4.86 12.56
N VAL A 667 10.59 5.08 13.57
CA VAL A 667 9.90 6.34 13.85
C VAL A 667 10.00 6.67 15.34
N ASP A 668 9.91 7.96 15.67
CA ASP A 668 9.87 8.43 17.05
C ASP A 668 8.44 8.63 17.55
N MET A 669 7.54 8.98 16.63
CA MET A 669 6.11 9.14 16.88
C MET A 669 5.32 8.55 15.70
N ALA A 670 4.14 7.99 15.98
CA ALA A 670 3.23 7.47 14.96
C ALA A 670 1.83 8.05 15.16
N LEU A 671 1.26 8.60 14.09
CA LEU A 671 -0.16 8.94 14.01
C LEU A 671 -0.88 7.77 13.35
N VAL A 672 -1.82 7.14 14.07
CA VAL A 672 -2.62 6.03 13.58
C VAL A 672 -4.04 6.51 13.32
N LEU A 673 -4.55 6.32 12.11
CA LEU A 673 -5.89 6.75 11.69
C LEU A 673 -6.76 5.57 11.32
N GLY A 674 -8.03 5.59 11.73
CA GLY A 674 -9.09 4.75 11.18
C GLY A 674 -10.13 5.62 10.51
N VAL A 675 -10.48 5.35 9.25
CA VAL A 675 -11.46 6.13 8.49
C VAL A 675 -12.50 5.23 7.84
N SER A 676 -13.79 5.57 8.05
CA SER A 676 -14.95 4.98 7.36
C SER A 676 -15.76 6.09 6.70
N ALA A 677 -15.86 6.06 5.38
CA ALA A 677 -16.56 7.07 4.58
C ALA A 677 -17.67 6.47 3.69
N THR A 678 -18.06 5.23 3.94
CA THR A 678 -18.79 4.38 2.97
C THR A 678 -20.26 4.17 3.36
N GLY A 679 -20.98 5.21 3.79
CA GLY A 679 -22.38 5.09 4.23
C GLY A 679 -23.40 4.72 3.13
N ARG A 680 -22.96 4.32 1.93
CA ARG A 680 -23.84 3.99 0.80
C ARG A 680 -24.23 2.49 0.80
N PRO A 681 -25.51 2.14 0.54
CA PRO A 681 -25.97 0.74 0.57
C PRO A 681 -25.23 -0.22 -0.37
N GLU A 682 -24.71 0.27 -1.50
CA GLU A 682 -23.97 -0.53 -2.48
C GLU A 682 -22.68 -1.13 -1.90
N PHE A 683 -22.12 -0.53 -0.83
CA PHE A 683 -20.95 -1.05 -0.12
C PHE A 683 -21.25 -2.28 0.73
N ALA A 684 -22.50 -2.49 1.12
CA ALA A 684 -22.88 -3.56 2.04
C ALA A 684 -22.42 -4.95 1.53
N ARG A 685 -22.56 -5.20 0.23
CA ARG A 685 -22.14 -6.46 -0.40
C ARG A 685 -20.62 -6.62 -0.48
N PHE A 686 -19.88 -5.55 -0.79
CA PHE A 686 -18.42 -5.58 -0.75
C PHE A 686 -17.93 -5.89 0.67
N MET A 687 -18.55 -5.25 1.67
CA MET A 687 -18.15 -5.38 3.06
C MET A 687 -18.71 -6.62 3.74
N GLY A 688 -19.64 -7.35 3.12
CA GLY A 688 -20.31 -8.51 3.74
C GLY A 688 -21.07 -8.14 5.03
N VAL A 689 -21.54 -6.90 5.14
CA VAL A 689 -22.25 -6.38 6.32
C VAL A 689 -23.55 -5.74 5.86
N ALA A 690 -24.61 -5.86 6.68
CA ALA A 690 -25.89 -5.22 6.42
C ALA A 690 -25.75 -3.68 6.32
N ALA A 691 -26.35 -3.08 5.30
CA ALA A 691 -26.20 -1.66 4.98
C ALA A 691 -26.58 -0.74 6.15
N GLU A 692 -27.60 -1.11 6.91
CA GLU A 692 -28.12 -0.39 8.06
C GLU A 692 -27.15 -0.32 9.25
N ARG A 693 -26.11 -1.15 9.26
CA ARG A 693 -25.07 -1.16 10.29
C ARG A 693 -23.86 -0.29 9.93
N ILE A 694 -23.70 0.12 8.68
CA ILE A 694 -22.50 0.86 8.25
C ILE A 694 -22.61 2.31 8.73
N ALA A 695 -21.58 2.77 9.44
CA ALA A 695 -21.44 4.12 9.96
C ALA A 695 -20.16 4.80 9.41
N GLU A 696 -20.21 6.12 9.35
CA GLU A 696 -19.12 6.98 8.91
C GLU A 696 -18.45 7.65 10.09
N GLY A 697 -17.12 7.72 10.09
CA GLY A 697 -16.35 8.36 11.15
C GLY A 697 -14.86 8.31 10.87
N ALA A 698 -14.11 9.18 11.54
CA ALA A 698 -12.65 9.13 11.52
C ALA A 698 -12.09 9.22 12.94
N PHE A 699 -11.03 8.46 13.21
CA PHE A 699 -10.42 8.32 14.52
C PHE A 699 -8.92 8.48 14.39
N LEU A 700 -8.29 9.17 15.35
CA LEU A 700 -6.85 9.42 15.35
C LEU A 700 -6.27 9.08 16.73
N LEU A 701 -5.18 8.31 16.74
CA LEU A 701 -4.35 7.97 17.90
C LEU A 701 -2.92 8.48 17.68
N ALA A 702 -2.32 9.11 18.69
CA ALA A 702 -0.90 9.45 18.71
C ALA A 702 -0.14 8.48 19.63
N LEU A 703 0.85 7.79 19.07
CA LEU A 703 1.69 6.82 19.75
C LEU A 703 3.16 7.28 19.75
N SER A 704 3.90 6.98 20.80
CA SER A 704 5.33 7.26 20.88
C SER A 704 6.02 6.18 21.70
N ARG A 705 7.35 6.09 21.59
CA ARG A 705 8.14 5.44 22.63
C ARG A 705 8.06 6.24 23.93
N GLU A 706 8.03 5.56 25.08
CA GLU A 706 7.91 6.18 26.40
C GLU A 706 9.11 7.11 26.67
N SER A 707 10.33 6.66 26.34
CA SER A 707 11.53 7.48 26.51
C SER A 707 11.48 8.79 25.71
N VAL A 708 11.00 8.73 24.46
CA VAL A 708 10.85 9.90 23.57
C VAL A 708 9.77 10.84 24.09
N ALA A 709 8.64 10.30 24.55
CA ALA A 709 7.54 11.08 25.08
C ALA A 709 8.00 11.89 26.32
N LEU A 710 8.64 11.21 27.28
CA LEU A 710 9.14 11.82 28.51
C LEU A 710 10.25 12.85 28.24
N ALA A 711 11.15 12.57 27.29
CA ALA A 711 12.21 13.51 26.88
C ALA A 711 11.65 14.84 26.34
N HIS A 712 10.43 14.83 25.81
CA HIS A 712 9.73 16.02 25.29
C HIS A 712 8.62 16.52 26.22
N GLY A 713 8.55 16.04 27.47
CA GLY A 713 7.58 16.51 28.47
C GLY A 713 6.13 16.08 28.18
N LEU A 714 5.93 15.07 27.34
CA LEU A 714 4.63 14.50 27.02
C LEU A 714 4.25 13.46 28.08
N THR A 715 3.00 13.45 28.53
CA THR A 715 2.50 12.51 29.53
C THR A 715 1.86 11.29 28.86
N PRO A 716 2.40 10.08 29.03
CA PRO A 716 1.77 8.85 28.57
C PRO A 716 0.39 8.65 29.21
N LEU A 717 -0.60 8.22 28.43
CA LEU A 717 -1.89 7.79 28.95
C LEU A 717 -1.81 6.36 29.45
N VAL A 718 -1.34 5.46 28.57
CA VAL A 718 -1.23 4.02 28.81
C VAL A 718 -0.06 3.46 27.99
N ARG A 719 0.48 2.33 28.43
CA ARG A 719 1.39 1.51 27.62
C ARG A 719 0.60 0.58 26.71
N LEU A 720 1.14 0.32 25.53
CA LEU A 720 0.54 -0.49 24.49
C LEU A 720 1.55 -1.55 24.04
N ARG A 721 1.16 -2.82 24.10
CA ARG A 721 1.88 -3.95 23.50
C ARG A 721 1.00 -4.59 22.43
N THR A 722 1.60 -5.06 21.36
CA THR A 722 0.88 -5.83 20.35
C THR A 722 1.49 -7.19 20.13
N ASP A 723 0.65 -8.16 19.80
CA ASP A 723 1.00 -9.51 19.42
C ASP A 723 0.22 -9.93 18.17
N TRP A 724 0.52 -11.10 17.61
CA TRP A 724 -0.28 -11.71 16.54
C TRP A 724 -0.76 -13.07 17.00
N THR A 725 -2.07 -13.33 16.96
CA THR A 725 -2.62 -14.63 17.38
C THR A 725 -3.44 -15.26 16.26
N GLY A 726 -3.25 -16.56 16.06
CA GLY A 726 -4.17 -17.43 15.31
C GLY A 726 -5.01 -18.34 16.20
N SER A 727 -4.94 -18.18 17.53
CA SER A 727 -5.70 -18.99 18.48
C SER A 727 -7.05 -18.35 18.81
N PRO A 728 -8.18 -19.04 18.57
CA PRO A 728 -9.51 -18.59 18.99
C PRO A 728 -9.62 -18.32 20.51
N GLN A 729 -8.75 -18.96 21.30
CA GLN A 729 -8.78 -18.89 22.77
C GLN A 729 -8.18 -17.59 23.31
N ALA A 730 -7.17 -17.01 22.62
CA ALA A 730 -6.64 -15.68 22.96
C ALA A 730 -7.61 -14.55 22.58
N SER A 731 -8.51 -14.81 21.63
CA SER A 731 -9.62 -13.93 21.25
C SER A 731 -10.75 -13.95 22.29
N ALA A 732 -10.98 -15.08 22.97
CA ALA A 732 -12.12 -15.26 23.88
C ALA A 732 -12.05 -14.41 25.16
N ASP A 733 -10.83 -14.05 25.62
CA ASP A 733 -10.61 -13.17 26.78
C ASP A 733 -10.40 -11.70 26.36
N ALA A 734 -10.37 -11.41 25.05
CA ALA A 734 -10.17 -10.06 24.51
C ALA A 734 -11.51 -9.36 24.27
N VAL A 735 -11.52 -8.04 24.44
CA VAL A 735 -12.61 -7.19 23.95
C VAL A 735 -12.57 -7.22 22.42
N PRO A 736 -13.71 -7.46 21.75
CA PRO A 736 -13.77 -7.44 20.29
C PRO A 736 -13.28 -6.11 19.73
N GLY A 737 -12.36 -6.18 18.78
CA GLY A 737 -11.84 -5.05 18.01
C GLY A 737 -12.77 -4.59 16.90
N GLY A 738 -13.88 -5.31 16.71
CA GLY A 738 -15.03 -4.93 15.92
C GLY A 738 -16.29 -4.83 16.79
N PRO A 739 -17.33 -4.12 16.34
CA PRO A 739 -18.60 -4.01 17.04
C PRO A 739 -19.31 -5.37 17.15
N GLY A 740 -20.09 -5.56 18.21
CA GLY A 740 -20.97 -6.72 18.33
C GLY A 740 -21.99 -6.81 17.18
N ALA A 741 -22.62 -7.96 16.99
CA ALA A 741 -23.53 -8.20 15.85
C ALA A 741 -24.70 -7.21 15.75
N ALA A 742 -25.10 -6.56 16.86
CA ALA A 742 -26.17 -5.58 16.94
C ALA A 742 -25.70 -4.10 16.93
N GLU A 743 -24.38 -3.85 16.86
CA GLU A 743 -23.77 -2.52 16.88
C GLU A 743 -23.39 -2.04 15.46
N ASP A 744 -23.31 -0.71 15.32
CA ASP A 744 -22.84 -0.03 14.11
C ASP A 744 -21.35 -0.34 13.87
N THR A 745 -20.95 -0.46 12.60
CA THR A 745 -19.56 -0.72 12.17
C THR A 745 -18.99 0.44 11.37
N PHE A 746 -17.76 0.78 11.70
CA PHE A 746 -16.89 1.68 10.96
C PHE A 746 -15.88 0.88 10.11
N LEU A 747 -16.19 -0.38 9.81
CA LEU A 747 -15.44 -1.26 8.94
C LEU A 747 -13.96 -1.34 9.37
N GLY A 748 -13.03 -1.09 8.45
CA GLY A 748 -11.59 -1.09 8.75
C GLY A 748 -11.17 -0.10 9.85
N ALA A 749 -11.99 0.89 10.21
CA ALA A 749 -11.69 1.82 11.30
C ALA A 749 -12.04 1.27 12.70
N ASP A 750 -12.81 0.19 12.78
CA ASP A 750 -13.31 -0.35 14.06
C ASP A 750 -12.17 -0.70 15.03
N GLY A 751 -11.05 -1.23 14.53
CA GLY A 751 -9.91 -1.56 15.38
C GLY A 751 -9.29 -0.35 16.10
N VAL A 752 -9.22 0.80 15.44
CA VAL A 752 -8.73 2.05 16.06
C VAL A 752 -9.73 2.54 17.10
N LEU A 753 -11.02 2.50 16.76
CA LEU A 753 -12.11 2.84 17.68
C LEU A 753 -12.12 1.95 18.92
N ALA A 754 -11.91 0.64 18.75
CA ALA A 754 -11.87 -0.31 19.86
C ALA A 754 -10.70 -0.04 20.83
N VAL A 755 -9.52 0.31 20.30
CA VAL A 755 -8.39 0.76 21.13
C VAL A 755 -8.74 2.04 21.89
N ILE A 756 -9.40 3.01 21.26
CA ILE A 756 -9.86 4.23 21.95
C ILE A 756 -10.88 3.90 23.05
N ARG A 757 -11.87 3.05 22.77
CA ARG A 757 -12.86 2.61 23.76
C ARG A 757 -12.20 1.91 24.95
N ALA A 758 -11.17 1.09 24.71
CA ALA A 758 -10.42 0.39 25.74
C ALA A 758 -9.72 1.34 26.74
N LEU A 759 -9.35 2.57 26.34
CA LEU A 759 -8.78 3.59 27.23
C LEU A 759 -9.75 4.02 28.34
N HIS A 760 -11.06 3.80 28.17
CA HIS A 760 -12.08 4.16 29.16
C HIS A 760 -12.43 3.02 30.12
N SER A 761 -11.80 1.86 29.98
CA SER A 761 -12.03 0.72 30.87
C SER A 761 -11.58 0.99 32.30
N THR A 762 -12.24 0.38 33.28
CA THR A 762 -11.83 0.40 34.68
C THR A 762 -10.91 -0.76 35.06
N ALA A 763 -10.60 -1.66 34.11
CA ALA A 763 -9.72 -2.80 34.36
C ALA A 763 -8.24 -2.37 34.52
N SER A 764 -7.44 -3.21 35.18
CA SER A 764 -5.99 -3.04 35.33
C SER A 764 -5.19 -3.36 34.05
N GLY A 765 -5.87 -3.88 33.03
CA GLY A 765 -5.38 -4.10 31.68
C GLY A 765 -6.52 -4.52 30.76
N VAL A 766 -6.45 -4.17 29.48
CA VAL A 766 -7.46 -4.53 28.48
C VAL A 766 -6.76 -5.08 27.26
N THR A 767 -7.24 -6.21 26.76
CA THR A 767 -6.80 -6.76 25.49
C THR A 767 -7.90 -6.55 24.45
N VAL A 768 -7.55 -5.99 23.30
CA VAL A 768 -8.42 -5.82 22.13
C VAL A 768 -7.92 -6.76 21.03
N GLY A 769 -8.79 -7.58 20.47
CA GLY A 769 -8.41 -8.57 19.43
C GLY A 769 -9.32 -8.50 18.21
N PRO A 770 -9.08 -9.30 17.17
CA PRO A 770 -10.03 -9.47 16.07
C PRO A 770 -11.39 -9.96 16.58
N ALA A 771 -12.44 -9.86 15.75
CA ALA A 771 -13.72 -10.47 16.08
C ALA A 771 -13.58 -12.01 16.15
N ASP A 772 -14.40 -12.65 16.99
CA ASP A 772 -14.26 -14.06 17.39
C ASP A 772 -13.87 -15.01 16.23
N GLY A 773 -12.67 -15.57 16.31
CA GLY A 773 -12.17 -16.63 15.41
C GLY A 773 -11.38 -16.15 14.18
N GLU A 774 -11.28 -14.84 13.92
CA GLU A 774 -10.38 -14.34 12.86
C GLU A 774 -8.92 -14.20 13.36
N PRO A 775 -7.92 -14.69 12.60
CA PRO A 775 -6.52 -14.45 12.94
C PRO A 775 -6.16 -12.98 12.72
N GLY A 776 -5.36 -12.41 13.62
CA GLY A 776 -4.97 -11.02 13.51
C GLY A 776 -4.22 -10.45 14.72
N PRO A 777 -3.98 -9.13 14.72
CA PRO A 777 -3.29 -8.47 15.79
C PRO A 777 -4.13 -8.40 17.07
N VAL A 778 -3.46 -8.64 18.19
CA VAL A 778 -4.02 -8.46 19.53
C VAL A 778 -3.26 -7.33 20.23
N ILE A 779 -3.99 -6.39 20.83
CA ILE A 779 -3.46 -5.16 21.41
C ILE A 779 -3.76 -5.16 22.91
N THR A 780 -2.73 -5.22 23.73
CA THR A 780 -2.85 -5.13 25.19
C THR A 780 -2.51 -3.71 25.66
N LEU A 781 -3.46 -3.08 26.34
CA LEU A 781 -3.32 -1.79 27.00
C LEU A 781 -3.10 -2.03 28.49
N SER A 782 -2.08 -1.40 29.04
CA SER A 782 -1.77 -1.46 30.48
C SER A 782 -1.43 -0.06 31.02
N PRO A 783 -1.73 0.24 32.28
CA PRO A 783 -1.38 1.51 32.92
C PRO A 783 0.11 1.80 32.82
N ALA A 784 0.48 3.07 32.61
CA ALA A 784 1.89 3.47 32.58
C ALA A 784 2.54 3.40 33.97
N ASP A 785 1.76 3.56 35.05
CA ASP A 785 2.20 3.64 36.45
C ASP A 785 1.61 2.55 37.37
N GLY A 786 0.82 1.61 36.84
CA GLY A 786 0.14 0.55 37.59
C GLY A 786 -1.21 0.92 38.24
N SER A 787 -1.73 2.14 38.02
CA SER A 787 -3.08 2.57 38.46
C SER A 787 -4.19 2.02 37.54
N PRO A 788 -5.50 2.05 37.88
CA PRO A 788 -6.56 1.71 36.91
C PRO A 788 -6.48 2.62 35.66
N LEU A 789 -6.81 2.12 34.46
CA LEU A 789 -6.69 2.86 33.18
C LEU A 789 -7.49 4.19 33.11
N ARG A 790 -8.29 4.49 34.12
CA ARG A 790 -9.34 5.52 34.13
C ARG A 790 -8.75 6.92 33.90
N GLN A 791 -8.98 7.48 32.71
CA GLN A 791 -8.78 8.89 32.45
C GLN A 791 -10.09 9.55 32.03
N THR A 792 -10.51 10.54 32.82
CA THR A 792 -11.43 11.60 32.39
C THR A 792 -10.59 12.75 31.87
N ARG A 793 -10.95 13.38 30.74
CA ARG A 793 -10.34 14.65 30.31
C ARG A 793 -10.26 15.61 31.50
N THR A 794 -9.07 15.85 32.04
CA THR A 794 -8.89 16.98 32.95
C THR A 794 -8.73 18.20 32.07
N SER A 795 -9.70 19.11 32.13
CA SER A 795 -9.66 20.40 31.47
C SER A 795 -8.34 21.10 31.82
N ARG A 796 -7.49 21.36 30.83
CA ARG A 796 -6.44 22.37 30.93
C ARG A 796 -6.88 23.64 30.22
#